data_AF-A0A1A8MXZ2-F1
#
_entry.id   AF-A0A1A8MXZ2-F1
#
_cell.length_a   1.000
_cell.length_b   1.000
_cell.length_c   1.000
_cell.angle_alpha   90.00
_cell.angle_beta   90.00
_cell.angle_gamma   90.00
#
_symmetry.space_group_name_H-M   'P 1'
#
loop_
_entity.id
_entity.type
_entity.pdbx_description
1 polymer ?
#
loop_
_entity_poly.entity_id
_entity_poly.type
_entity_poly.pdbx_seq_one_letter_code
_entity_poly.pdbx_strand_id
1 'polypeptide(L)'
;MPTQVANAITNFLIRDLHSPALVEGEGFKHMLQVMLPSYKEMLTSCQLESLLRGHHVKGKLSLIQLFKKKSDCTNDEEMNDYTAPIEFEPKSHGRPPIHQRKISHFVTFSADVWLHSWMGNNQRYLTLWAHFINDDFSLHNLALTTQRLVESREKDFSLQEVEAQVKVMAKEWGISQPNLVLLGVEGKYTAKLKPIKSEKGAEATGSLPHPNSTTFLERDDSASPEEPQVSEHFSEGLPSVPCFFSAVQGCVEEVMLHPVISKTLSQFQSVFSSLFLPPAEQKDSCLHHAQKLLQTLAKQEQASIKSWAHSPPSWNGLYPLLSSIIKHKSLICDIIREMNEETLKKEEEASEASGSYHPNSTSNTSSSLPLLRSEWKVVEDLCLVLRPLDVACRTLAKEAFPRLSLVKPILTGLLSRHLVPRPSDSSSILKEVKRMMRRELLSCYDNPAVNRVLCVACSLDPQFHGLGFMEDKEQISTFNWLKQEAVKIAKENGKVNPSTSLQIKRSSSPLSPESEGDIRRSKRLKQCPPINFRDLGVEDEFSDPGEVDDCDYVDSDPQADLSGMEFLLGDLFCSAPKRTRQSSVEESVDMEMSVFRADKGASLGVEPLQWWKTKAAQFPLLASVAQAYLAAPAVAGNAAQDFIQEGPGTTNRKRSNIPPESLDTILFLHHNGFFTNESVSASPQE
;
A
#
# COMPACT_ATOMS: atom_id res chain seq x y z
N MET A 1 20.12 -38.26 3.01
CA MET A 1 20.46 -37.93 1.61
C MET A 1 19.23 -37.68 0.73
N PRO A 2 18.22 -38.59 0.61
CA PRO A 2 17.08 -38.34 -0.29
C PRO A 2 16.22 -37.12 0.10
N THR A 3 15.96 -36.94 1.40
CA THR A 3 15.17 -35.81 1.93
C THR A 3 15.86 -34.46 1.74
N GLN A 4 17.19 -34.40 1.85
CA GLN A 4 17.96 -33.17 1.63
C GLN A 4 17.94 -32.74 0.16
N VAL A 5 18.05 -33.71 -0.77
CA VAL A 5 17.94 -33.45 -2.21
C VAL A 5 16.52 -32.99 -2.55
N ALA A 6 15.48 -33.65 -2.01
CA ALA A 6 14.09 -33.23 -2.19
C ALA A 6 13.85 -31.80 -1.68
N ASN A 7 14.31 -31.48 -0.47
CA ASN A 7 14.24 -30.15 0.12
C ASN A 7 14.96 -29.09 -0.72
N ALA A 8 16.16 -29.40 -1.23
CA ALA A 8 16.91 -28.51 -2.11
C ALA A 8 16.17 -28.25 -3.43
N ILE A 9 15.60 -29.29 -4.04
CA ILE A 9 14.81 -29.19 -5.26
C ILE A 9 13.52 -28.38 -5.00
N THR A 10 12.81 -28.64 -3.90
CA THR A 10 11.63 -27.86 -3.50
C THR A 10 12.01 -26.39 -3.29
N ASN A 11 13.11 -26.09 -2.62
CA ASN A 11 13.60 -24.72 -2.43
C ASN A 11 13.96 -24.05 -3.75
N PHE A 12 14.58 -24.79 -4.69
CA PHE A 12 14.88 -24.30 -6.04
C PHE A 12 13.59 -23.92 -6.80
N LEU A 13 12.58 -24.79 -6.79
CA LEU A 13 11.30 -24.51 -7.45
C LEU A 13 10.60 -23.28 -6.84
N ILE A 14 10.62 -23.14 -5.51
CA ILE A 14 10.03 -21.99 -4.82
C ILE A 14 10.80 -20.71 -5.15
N ARG A 15 12.13 -20.70 -4.98
CA ARG A 15 12.98 -19.50 -5.16
C ARG A 15 12.98 -19.00 -6.59
N ASP A 16 13.00 -19.92 -7.55
CA ASP A 16 13.15 -19.56 -8.96
C ASP A 16 11.82 -19.58 -9.74
N LEU A 17 10.71 -19.83 -9.04
CA LEU A 17 9.34 -19.81 -9.59
C LEU A 17 9.19 -20.78 -10.76
N HIS A 18 9.52 -22.05 -10.54
CA HIS A 18 9.47 -23.10 -11.57
C HIS A 18 8.35 -24.11 -11.34
N SER A 19 7.84 -24.68 -12.44
CA SER A 19 6.87 -25.79 -12.41
C SER A 19 7.47 -27.04 -11.75
N PRO A 20 6.70 -27.76 -10.92
CA PRO A 20 7.07 -29.09 -10.43
C PRO A 20 7.42 -30.09 -11.55
N ALA A 21 6.82 -29.95 -12.75
CA ALA A 21 7.11 -30.80 -13.91
C ALA A 21 8.55 -30.65 -14.44
N LEU A 22 9.27 -29.60 -14.04
CA LEU A 22 10.66 -29.34 -14.47
C LEU A 22 11.58 -30.52 -14.12
N VAL A 23 11.33 -31.21 -12.99
CA VAL A 23 12.20 -32.32 -12.55
C VAL A 23 12.09 -33.56 -13.42
N GLU A 24 11.00 -33.67 -14.18
CA GLU A 24 10.75 -34.78 -15.10
C GLU A 24 11.43 -34.56 -16.46
N GLY A 25 11.97 -33.36 -16.71
CA GLY A 25 12.71 -33.04 -17.92
C GLY A 25 14.05 -33.77 -18.00
N GLU A 26 14.35 -34.33 -19.17
CA GLU A 26 15.58 -35.13 -19.41
C GLU A 26 16.86 -34.34 -19.10
N GLY A 27 16.88 -33.03 -19.42
CA GLY A 27 18.02 -32.16 -19.10
C GLY A 27 18.25 -32.00 -17.59
N PHE A 28 17.18 -31.85 -16.80
CA PHE A 28 17.27 -31.75 -15.35
C PHE A 28 17.73 -33.07 -14.74
N LYS A 29 17.17 -34.21 -15.19
CA LYS A 29 17.60 -35.55 -14.76
C LYS A 29 19.07 -35.79 -15.05
N HIS A 30 19.52 -35.45 -16.26
CA HIS A 30 20.92 -35.59 -16.64
C HIS A 30 21.84 -34.74 -15.76
N MET A 31 21.49 -33.46 -15.54
CA MET A 31 22.23 -32.57 -14.63
C MET A 31 22.34 -33.17 -13.22
N LEU A 32 21.23 -33.67 -12.66
CA LEU A 32 21.21 -34.24 -11.32
C LEU A 32 22.05 -35.53 -11.22
N GLN A 33 22.02 -36.37 -12.26
CA GLN A 33 22.86 -37.58 -12.33
C GLN A 33 24.36 -37.26 -12.42
N VAL A 34 24.73 -36.18 -13.12
CA VAL A 34 26.14 -35.73 -13.21
C VAL A 34 26.61 -35.18 -11.87
N MET A 35 25.80 -34.36 -11.19
CA MET A 35 26.17 -33.75 -9.91
C MET A 35 26.10 -34.73 -8.73
N LEU A 36 25.14 -35.65 -8.75
CA LEU A 36 24.88 -36.64 -7.69
C LEU A 36 24.69 -38.05 -8.28
N PRO A 37 25.77 -38.71 -8.76
CA PRO A 37 25.68 -40.04 -9.39
C PRO A 37 25.10 -41.14 -8.49
N SER A 38 25.16 -40.96 -7.17
CA SER A 38 24.59 -41.88 -6.18
C SER A 38 23.08 -41.72 -5.98
N TYR A 39 22.47 -40.66 -6.50
CA TYR A 39 21.03 -40.39 -6.36
C TYR A 39 20.25 -41.11 -7.47
N LYS A 40 19.70 -42.29 -7.14
CA LYS A 40 19.02 -43.18 -8.10
C LYS A 40 17.50 -43.00 -8.17
N GLU A 41 16.89 -42.49 -7.10
CA GLU A 41 15.45 -42.31 -7.01
C GLU A 41 15.09 -40.91 -7.52
N MET A 42 14.44 -40.83 -8.68
CA MET A 42 14.04 -39.54 -9.25
C MET A 42 12.71 -39.10 -8.65
N LEU A 43 12.66 -37.86 -8.16
CA LEU A 43 11.41 -37.23 -7.73
C LEU A 43 10.49 -37.03 -8.92
N THR A 44 9.21 -37.32 -8.70
CA THR A 44 8.12 -37.06 -9.66
C THR A 44 7.46 -35.71 -9.36
N SER A 45 6.78 -35.13 -10.36
CA SER A 45 6.01 -33.89 -10.20
C SER A 45 4.97 -34.03 -9.08
N CYS A 46 4.28 -35.18 -9.03
CA CYS A 46 3.26 -35.47 -8.01
C CYS A 46 3.83 -35.48 -6.58
N GLN A 47 5.02 -36.07 -6.38
CA GLN A 47 5.68 -36.05 -5.07
C GLN A 47 6.05 -34.62 -4.65
N LEU A 48 6.55 -33.80 -5.57
CA LEU A 48 6.90 -32.41 -5.29
C LEU A 48 5.67 -31.54 -5.02
N GLU A 49 4.57 -31.75 -5.74
CA GLU A 49 3.30 -31.08 -5.47
C GLU A 49 2.76 -31.41 -4.07
N SER A 50 2.89 -32.66 -3.63
CA SER A 50 2.52 -33.07 -2.26
C SER A 50 3.39 -32.37 -1.21
N LEU A 51 4.71 -32.32 -1.43
CA LEU A 51 5.64 -31.61 -0.54
C LEU A 51 5.30 -30.11 -0.48
N LEU A 52 5.16 -29.46 -1.63
CA LEU A 52 4.77 -28.05 -1.73
C LEU A 52 3.47 -27.76 -0.99
N ARG A 53 2.45 -28.62 -1.13
CA ARG A 53 1.18 -28.51 -0.41
C ARG A 53 1.36 -28.64 1.10
N GLY A 54 2.19 -29.59 1.56
CA GLY A 54 2.52 -29.74 2.97
C GLY A 54 3.20 -28.48 3.55
N HIS A 55 4.18 -27.93 2.83
CA HIS A 55 4.84 -26.68 3.20
C HIS A 55 3.87 -25.49 3.21
N HIS A 56 2.99 -25.41 2.22
CA HIS A 56 1.95 -24.38 2.14
C HIS A 56 1.03 -24.41 3.36
N VAL A 57 0.52 -25.58 3.73
CA VAL A 57 -0.35 -25.75 4.91
C VAL A 57 0.40 -25.35 6.18
N LYS A 58 1.66 -25.78 6.35
CA LYS A 58 2.48 -25.41 7.51
C LYS A 58 2.71 -23.89 7.59
N GLY A 59 3.05 -23.26 6.47
CA GLY A 59 3.24 -21.81 6.41
C GLY A 59 1.95 -21.03 6.71
N LYS A 60 0.83 -21.45 6.12
CA LYS A 60 -0.50 -20.87 6.36
C LYS A 60 -0.89 -20.97 7.84
N LEU A 61 -0.71 -22.13 8.47
CA LEU A 61 -0.98 -22.30 9.92
C LEU A 61 -0.10 -21.38 10.76
N SER A 62 1.18 -21.24 10.41
CA SER A 62 2.12 -20.34 11.11
C SER A 62 1.68 -18.88 11.04
N LEU A 63 1.21 -18.42 9.88
CA LEU A 63 0.68 -17.06 9.73
C LEU A 63 -0.67 -16.86 10.45
N ILE A 64 -1.57 -17.85 10.42
CA ILE A 64 -2.82 -17.79 11.19
C ILE A 64 -2.53 -17.69 12.69
N GLN A 65 -1.54 -18.45 13.18
CA GLN A 65 -1.08 -18.34 14.58
C GLN A 65 -0.51 -16.95 14.88
N LEU A 66 0.23 -16.34 13.96
CA LEU A 66 0.72 -14.97 14.12
C LEU A 66 -0.42 -13.95 14.26
N PHE A 67 -1.46 -14.06 13.42
CA PHE A 67 -2.65 -13.22 13.52
C PHE A 67 -3.45 -13.47 14.81
N LYS A 68 -3.50 -14.73 15.29
CA LYS A 68 -4.15 -15.09 16.56
C LYS A 68 -3.36 -14.61 17.79
N LYS A 69 -2.03 -14.72 17.79
CA LYS A 69 -1.19 -14.21 18.88
C LYS A 69 -1.38 -12.70 19.07
N LYS A 70 -1.63 -11.95 17.99
CA LYS A 70 -2.02 -10.54 18.07
C LYS A 70 -3.41 -10.32 18.70
N SER A 71 -4.29 -11.32 18.71
CA SER A 71 -5.56 -11.35 19.44
C SER A 71 -5.43 -11.89 20.87
N ASP A 72 -4.38 -12.67 21.17
CA ASP A 72 -4.18 -13.34 22.46
C ASP A 72 -3.10 -12.69 23.34
N CYS A 73 -2.21 -11.83 22.82
CA CYS A 73 -1.34 -10.96 23.65
C CYS A 73 -2.14 -9.91 24.47
N THR A 74 -3.47 -9.91 24.35
CA THR A 74 -4.41 -9.23 25.23
C THR A 74 -5.01 -10.14 26.33
N ASN A 75 -4.67 -11.41 26.39
CA ASN A 75 -5.04 -12.36 27.45
C ASN A 75 -3.88 -13.33 27.72
N ASP A 76 -2.95 -12.96 28.60
CA ASP A 76 -2.07 -13.96 29.20
C ASP A 76 -2.80 -14.75 30.29
N GLU A 77 -2.40 -16.01 30.42
CA GLU A 77 -2.81 -17.04 31.37
C GLU A 77 -4.04 -17.88 31.02
N GLU A 78 -3.85 -18.92 30.21
CA GLU A 78 -4.51 -20.20 30.50
C GLU A 78 -3.48 -21.35 30.54
N MET A 79 -3.34 -21.87 31.76
CA MET A 79 -2.65 -23.06 32.20
C MET A 79 -3.03 -24.27 31.31
N ASN A 80 -2.05 -24.87 30.63
CA ASN A 80 -2.27 -26.12 29.88
C ASN A 80 -2.63 -27.26 30.85
N ASP A 81 -3.90 -27.67 30.84
CA ASP A 81 -4.35 -28.87 31.54
C ASP A 81 -4.14 -30.10 30.63
N TYR A 82 -3.05 -30.83 30.87
CA TYR A 82 -2.65 -32.02 30.13
C TYR A 82 -3.42 -33.26 30.61
N THR A 83 -4.75 -33.29 30.51
CA THR A 83 -5.49 -34.51 30.86
C THR A 83 -6.79 -34.71 30.07
N ALA A 84 -6.71 -34.96 28.76
CA ALA A 84 -7.81 -35.59 28.03
C ALA A 84 -7.30 -36.42 26.82
N PRO A 85 -7.72 -37.70 26.67
CA PRO A 85 -7.31 -38.53 25.53
C PRO A 85 -7.94 -38.07 24.21
N ILE A 86 -7.17 -38.16 23.13
CA ILE A 86 -7.58 -37.87 21.76
C ILE A 86 -8.37 -39.06 21.22
N GLU A 87 -9.68 -38.91 21.08
CA GLU A 87 -10.49 -39.75 20.18
C GLU A 87 -11.21 -38.87 19.16
N PHE A 88 -10.99 -39.19 17.88
CA PHE A 88 -11.56 -38.53 16.72
C PHE A 88 -12.90 -39.19 16.38
N GLU A 89 -13.99 -38.41 16.28
CA GLU A 89 -15.19 -38.82 15.55
C GLU A 89 -15.74 -37.72 14.61
N PRO A 90 -16.38 -38.11 13.47
CA PRO A 90 -16.73 -37.20 12.40
C PRO A 90 -18.15 -36.61 12.51
N LYS A 91 -18.23 -35.27 12.34
CA LYS A 91 -19.38 -34.39 11.97
C LYS A 91 -20.82 -34.89 12.15
N SER A 92 -21.60 -34.16 12.96
CA SER A 92 -23.02 -33.86 12.66
C SER A 92 -23.45 -32.49 13.22
N HIS A 93 -24.54 -31.98 12.68
CA HIS A 93 -25.00 -30.58 12.64
C HIS A 93 -25.29 -29.88 13.98
N GLY A 94 -25.16 -28.53 13.95
CA GLY A 94 -26.03 -27.64 14.74
C GLY A 94 -25.43 -27.01 15.99
N ARG A 95 -24.48 -26.07 15.84
CA ARG A 95 -24.26 -24.98 16.81
C ARG A 95 -23.75 -23.74 16.07
N PRO A 96 -24.31 -22.53 16.32
CA PRO A 96 -23.73 -21.32 15.76
C PRO A 96 -22.33 -21.14 16.34
N PRO A 97 -21.33 -20.69 15.56
CA PRO A 97 -20.00 -20.48 16.10
C PRO A 97 -20.07 -19.39 17.16
N ILE A 98 -19.60 -19.76 18.35
CA ILE A 98 -19.23 -18.91 19.47
C ILE A 98 -18.43 -17.71 18.92
N HIS A 99 -18.72 -16.52 19.44
CA HIS A 99 -18.28 -15.21 18.95
C HIS A 99 -16.88 -15.25 18.30
N GLN A 100 -16.81 -15.04 16.98
CA GLN A 100 -15.56 -14.79 16.28
C GLN A 100 -14.87 -13.59 16.94
N ARG A 101 -13.81 -13.85 17.73
CA ARG A 101 -12.92 -12.82 18.28
C ARG A 101 -12.42 -11.96 17.11
N LYS A 102 -12.79 -10.68 17.11
CA LYS A 102 -12.37 -9.69 16.10
C LYS A 102 -10.86 -9.52 16.20
N ILE A 103 -10.13 -9.89 15.16
CA ILE A 103 -8.72 -9.54 14.99
C ILE A 103 -8.63 -8.00 14.97
N SER A 104 -7.63 -7.46 15.67
CA SER A 104 -7.49 -6.03 15.93
C SER A 104 -7.29 -5.20 14.66
N HIS A 105 -7.79 -3.96 14.70
CA HIS A 105 -7.94 -2.97 13.62
C HIS A 105 -6.62 -2.43 13.00
N PHE A 106 -5.58 -3.25 12.90
CA PHE A 106 -4.23 -2.83 12.50
C PHE A 106 -3.66 -3.58 11.28
N VAL A 107 -4.49 -4.36 10.58
CA VAL A 107 -4.06 -5.01 9.33
C VAL A 107 -4.56 -4.19 8.16
N THR A 108 -3.62 -3.69 7.36
CA THR A 108 -3.87 -3.09 6.05
C THR A 108 -3.69 -4.15 4.98
N PHE A 109 -4.54 -4.18 3.97
CA PHE A 109 -4.35 -5.05 2.82
C PHE A 109 -3.85 -4.27 1.61
N SER A 110 -3.03 -4.91 0.78
CA SER A 110 -2.88 -4.51 -0.62
C SER A 110 -3.25 -5.67 -1.53
N ALA A 111 -3.97 -5.37 -2.60
CA ALA A 111 -4.39 -6.35 -3.57
C ALA A 111 -3.78 -5.99 -4.94
N ASP A 112 -3.08 -6.94 -5.55
CA ASP A 112 -2.41 -6.78 -6.84
C ASP A 112 -3.10 -7.65 -7.89
N VAL A 113 -3.64 -7.03 -8.94
CA VAL A 113 -4.27 -7.72 -10.08
C VAL A 113 -3.29 -7.76 -11.25
N TRP A 114 -3.00 -8.96 -11.73
CA TRP A 114 -2.01 -9.20 -12.77
C TRP A 114 -2.46 -10.31 -13.73
N LEU A 115 -1.84 -10.37 -14.92
CA LEU A 115 -2.15 -11.36 -15.95
C LEU A 115 -1.22 -12.58 -15.86
N HIS A 116 -1.81 -13.78 -15.75
CA HIS A 116 -1.11 -15.06 -15.87
C HIS A 116 -1.33 -15.65 -17.26
N SER A 117 -0.24 -15.80 -18.01
CA SER A 117 -0.24 -16.45 -19.32
C SER A 117 0.35 -17.86 -19.20
N TRP A 118 -0.50 -18.89 -19.31
CA TRP A 118 -0.10 -20.31 -19.23
C TRP A 118 -0.60 -21.08 -20.45
N MET A 119 0.31 -21.72 -21.19
CA MET A 119 0.01 -22.49 -22.41
C MET A 119 -0.87 -21.72 -23.42
N GLY A 120 -0.64 -20.41 -23.56
CA GLY A 120 -1.40 -19.55 -24.48
C GLY A 120 -2.77 -19.06 -23.95
N ASN A 121 -3.17 -19.49 -22.75
CA ASN A 121 -4.35 -18.97 -22.07
C ASN A 121 -3.97 -17.85 -21.11
N ASN A 122 -4.65 -16.71 -21.22
CA ASN A 122 -4.40 -15.52 -20.41
C ASN A 122 -5.56 -15.34 -19.43
N GLN A 123 -5.27 -15.43 -18.13
CA GLN A 123 -6.25 -15.26 -17.06
C GLN A 123 -5.76 -14.25 -16.03
N ARG A 124 -6.66 -13.46 -15.47
CA ARG A 124 -6.33 -12.50 -14.42
C ARG A 124 -6.34 -13.17 -13.05
N TYR A 125 -5.33 -12.86 -12.25
CA TYR A 125 -5.20 -13.30 -10.87
C TYR A 125 -5.08 -12.10 -9.94
N LEU A 126 -5.56 -12.30 -8.73
CA LEU A 126 -5.52 -11.35 -7.63
C LEU A 126 -4.67 -11.95 -6.52
N THR A 127 -3.57 -11.29 -6.15
CA THR A 127 -2.76 -11.65 -4.99
C THR A 127 -3.06 -10.67 -3.84
N LEU A 128 -3.50 -11.20 -2.70
CA LEU A 128 -3.75 -10.44 -1.48
C LEU A 128 -2.53 -10.45 -0.57
N TRP A 129 -2.17 -9.28 -0.05
CA TRP A 129 -1.07 -9.08 0.88
C TRP A 129 -1.56 -8.40 2.15
N ALA A 130 -1.06 -8.84 3.30
CA ALA A 130 -1.32 -8.23 4.60
C ALA A 130 -0.11 -7.46 5.09
N HIS A 131 -0.36 -6.24 5.57
CA HIS A 131 0.63 -5.32 6.08
C HIS A 131 0.25 -4.88 7.49
N PHE A 132 1.16 -5.03 8.43
CA PHE A 132 0.96 -4.54 9.79
C PHE A 132 2.29 -4.27 10.47
N ILE A 133 2.23 -3.44 11.51
CA ILE A 133 3.36 -3.15 12.39
C ILE A 133 3.06 -3.77 13.77
N ASN A 134 4.10 -4.30 14.41
CA ASN A 134 4.06 -4.81 15.78
C ASN A 134 4.35 -3.71 16.82
N ASP A 135 4.19 -4.05 18.09
CA ASP A 135 4.48 -3.14 19.22
C ASP A 135 5.92 -2.67 19.28
N ASP A 136 6.86 -3.45 18.75
CA ASP A 136 8.28 -3.10 18.63
C ASP A 136 8.63 -2.29 17.38
N PHE A 137 7.61 -1.85 16.64
CA PHE A 137 7.70 -1.17 15.35
C PHE A 137 8.37 -1.99 14.23
N SER A 138 8.36 -3.33 14.34
CA SER A 138 8.72 -4.21 13.22
C SER A 138 7.58 -4.30 12.20
N LEU A 139 7.90 -4.06 10.92
CA LEU A 139 6.97 -4.14 9.81
C LEU A 139 6.89 -5.57 9.27
N HIS A 140 5.67 -6.03 9.03
CA HIS A 140 5.38 -7.30 8.35
C HIS A 140 4.64 -7.01 7.05
N ASN A 141 5.14 -7.59 5.95
CA ASN A 141 4.53 -7.56 4.62
C ASN A 141 4.44 -9.01 4.12
N LEU A 142 3.23 -9.57 4.18
CA LEU A 142 3.00 -11.01 4.00
C LEU A 142 2.05 -11.28 2.85
N ALA A 143 2.45 -12.10 1.90
CA ALA A 143 1.55 -12.58 0.85
C ALA A 143 0.60 -13.62 1.46
N LEU A 144 -0.70 -13.40 1.33
CA LEU A 144 -1.70 -14.29 1.92
C LEU A 144 -2.14 -15.36 0.94
N THR A 145 -2.69 -14.96 -0.20
CA THR A 145 -3.20 -15.93 -1.20
C THR A 145 -3.34 -15.26 -2.55
N THR A 146 -3.21 -16.07 -3.60
CA THR A 146 -3.43 -15.74 -5.00
C THR A 146 -4.61 -16.53 -5.52
N GLN A 147 -5.64 -15.83 -6.01
CA GLN A 147 -6.84 -16.44 -6.55
C GLN A 147 -7.12 -15.92 -7.95
N ARG A 148 -7.73 -16.75 -8.80
CA ARG A 148 -8.22 -16.29 -10.11
C ARG A 148 -9.32 -15.25 -9.91
N LEU A 149 -9.26 -14.16 -10.67
CA LEU A 149 -10.30 -13.13 -10.64
C LEU A 149 -11.57 -13.68 -11.29
N VAL A 150 -12.72 -13.51 -10.63
CA VAL A 150 -14.01 -13.92 -11.18
C VAL A 150 -14.48 -12.86 -12.17
N GLU A 151 -14.26 -13.07 -13.46
CA GLU A 151 -14.66 -12.13 -14.51
C GLU A 151 -16.18 -12.25 -14.77
N SER A 152 -16.88 -11.10 -14.76
CA SER A 152 -18.24 -11.01 -15.30
C SER A 152 -18.20 -11.09 -16.83
N ARG A 153 -19.34 -11.25 -17.51
CA ARG A 153 -19.40 -11.47 -18.98
C ARG A 153 -18.89 -10.27 -19.79
N GLU A 154 -18.62 -9.13 -19.16
CA GLU A 154 -18.02 -7.93 -19.78
C GLU A 154 -16.49 -8.02 -19.67
N LYS A 155 -15.77 -7.61 -20.72
CA LYS A 155 -14.28 -7.72 -20.79
C LYS A 155 -13.54 -6.90 -19.73
N ASP A 156 -14.25 -6.01 -19.05
CA ASP A 156 -13.74 -5.09 -18.04
C ASP A 156 -14.37 -5.43 -16.68
N PHE A 157 -13.55 -5.61 -15.65
CA PHE A 157 -14.04 -5.78 -14.28
C PHE A 157 -14.14 -4.42 -13.59
N SER A 158 -15.08 -4.30 -12.66
CA SER A 158 -15.23 -3.11 -11.82
C SER A 158 -14.31 -3.16 -10.60
N LEU A 159 -13.87 -2.00 -10.10
CA LEU A 159 -13.16 -1.91 -8.82
C LEU A 159 -13.96 -2.56 -7.68
N GLN A 160 -15.29 -2.49 -7.76
CA GLN A 160 -16.21 -3.08 -6.79
C GLN A 160 -16.13 -4.62 -6.76
N GLU A 161 -15.92 -5.27 -7.91
CA GLU A 161 -15.74 -6.73 -7.98
C GLU A 161 -14.43 -7.16 -7.31
N VAL A 162 -13.34 -6.41 -7.55
CA VAL A 162 -12.06 -6.65 -6.86
C VAL A 162 -12.21 -6.45 -5.36
N GLU A 163 -12.83 -5.35 -4.94
CA GLU A 163 -13.08 -5.08 -3.52
C GLU A 163 -13.91 -6.18 -2.85
N ALA A 164 -14.94 -6.68 -3.55
CA ALA A 164 -15.77 -7.78 -3.07
C ALA A 164 -14.94 -9.06 -2.91
N GLN A 165 -14.10 -9.41 -3.89
CA GLN A 165 -13.23 -10.58 -3.81
C GLN A 165 -12.18 -10.42 -2.71
N VAL A 166 -11.56 -9.25 -2.55
CA VAL A 166 -10.64 -8.95 -1.44
C VAL A 166 -11.32 -9.14 -0.08
N LYS A 167 -12.56 -8.68 0.08
CA LYS A 167 -13.34 -8.90 1.32
C LYS A 167 -13.60 -10.37 1.59
N VAL A 168 -13.84 -11.19 0.56
CA VAL A 168 -14.00 -12.64 0.70
C VAL A 168 -12.68 -13.27 1.11
N MET A 169 -11.59 -12.98 0.41
CA MET A 169 -10.26 -13.48 0.72
C MET A 169 -9.82 -13.10 2.13
N ALA A 170 -10.05 -11.86 2.58
CA ALA A 170 -9.74 -11.41 3.93
C ALA A 170 -10.47 -12.23 5.01
N LYS A 171 -11.74 -12.57 4.78
CA LYS A 171 -12.54 -13.40 5.70
C LYS A 171 -11.99 -14.82 5.82
N GLU A 172 -11.44 -15.40 4.75
CA GLU A 172 -10.78 -16.71 4.81
C GLU A 172 -9.58 -16.74 5.76
N TRP A 173 -8.95 -15.57 5.96
CA TRP A 173 -7.85 -15.37 6.89
C TRP A 173 -8.31 -14.95 8.29
N GLY A 174 -9.61 -14.96 8.57
CA GLY A 174 -10.20 -14.57 9.85
C GLY A 174 -10.25 -13.06 10.09
N ILE A 175 -9.94 -12.24 9.09
CA ILE A 175 -9.89 -10.79 9.19
C ILE A 175 -11.20 -10.23 8.62
N SER A 176 -12.11 -9.83 9.51
CA SER A 176 -13.45 -9.35 9.14
C SER A 176 -13.48 -7.86 8.79
N GLN A 177 -12.60 -7.05 9.38
CA GLN A 177 -12.51 -5.61 9.15
C GLN A 177 -11.04 -5.16 9.07
N PRO A 178 -10.46 -5.03 7.86
CA PRO A 178 -9.16 -4.38 7.72
C PRO A 178 -9.20 -2.92 8.15
N ASN A 179 -8.04 -2.28 8.30
CA ASN A 179 -7.95 -0.83 8.47
C ASN A 179 -8.11 -0.11 7.13
N LEU A 180 -7.39 -0.60 6.13
CA LEU A 180 -7.32 -0.03 4.80
C LEU A 180 -7.16 -1.13 3.75
N VAL A 181 -7.66 -0.87 2.54
CA VAL A 181 -7.37 -1.71 1.37
C VAL A 181 -6.77 -0.86 0.27
N LEU A 182 -5.55 -1.18 -0.15
CA LEU A 182 -4.91 -0.61 -1.33
C LEU A 182 -5.15 -1.51 -2.54
N LEU A 183 -5.61 -0.94 -3.65
CA LEU A 183 -5.88 -1.68 -4.88
C LEU A 183 -4.88 -1.28 -5.97
N GLY A 184 -4.05 -2.23 -6.37
CA GLY A 184 -3.22 -2.17 -7.57
C GLY A 184 -3.89 -2.94 -8.68
N VAL A 185 -4.26 -2.24 -9.74
CA VAL A 185 -4.90 -2.85 -10.90
C VAL A 185 -4.11 -2.50 -12.14
N GLU A 186 -3.71 -3.53 -12.89
CA GLU A 186 -3.00 -3.38 -14.15
C GLU A 186 -3.99 -3.12 -15.30
N GLY A 187 -3.87 -1.97 -15.98
CA GLY A 187 -4.65 -1.63 -17.19
C GLY A 187 -5.75 -0.58 -17.01
N LYS A 188 -6.45 -0.27 -18.12
CA LYS A 188 -7.37 0.87 -18.25
C LYS A 188 -8.56 0.80 -17.28
N TYR A 189 -8.57 1.70 -16.30
CA TYR A 189 -9.79 2.08 -15.59
C TYR A 189 -10.20 3.48 -16.01
N THR A 190 -11.39 3.60 -16.57
CA THR A 190 -12.11 4.87 -16.49
C THR A 190 -12.89 4.85 -15.20
N ALA A 191 -12.40 5.55 -14.18
CA ALA A 191 -13.21 5.93 -13.03
C ALA A 191 -14.25 6.99 -13.47
N LYS A 192 -15.14 6.64 -14.39
CA LYS A 192 -16.34 7.44 -14.66
C LYS A 192 -17.38 7.02 -13.63
N LEU A 193 -17.29 7.60 -12.43
CA LEU A 193 -18.47 7.83 -11.61
C LEU A 193 -19.46 8.59 -12.51
N LYS A 194 -20.46 7.89 -13.05
CA LYS A 194 -21.57 8.54 -13.74
C LYS A 194 -22.18 9.53 -12.75
N PRO A 195 -22.36 10.81 -13.10
CA PRO A 195 -23.13 11.71 -12.27
C PRO A 195 -24.51 11.07 -12.10
N ILE A 196 -24.94 10.89 -10.85
CA ILE A 196 -26.32 10.56 -10.52
C ILE A 196 -27.16 11.66 -11.15
N LYS A 197 -27.79 11.35 -12.28
CA LYS A 197 -28.86 12.19 -12.81
C LYS A 197 -29.97 12.12 -11.77
N SER A 198 -30.20 13.21 -11.05
CA SER A 198 -31.44 13.34 -10.29
C SER A 198 -32.58 13.20 -11.30
N GLU A 199 -33.39 12.16 -11.15
CA GLU A 199 -34.72 12.13 -11.75
C GLU A 199 -35.49 13.35 -11.22
N LYS A 200 -35.57 14.42 -12.02
CA LYS A 200 -36.59 15.44 -11.83
C LYS A 200 -37.81 15.02 -12.63
N GLY A 201 -38.90 14.87 -11.89
CA GLY A 201 -40.16 14.33 -12.35
C GLY A 201 -40.85 15.11 -13.46
N ALA A 202 -41.73 14.35 -14.11
CA ALA A 202 -43.04 14.72 -14.64
C ALA A 202 -43.20 16.09 -15.30
N GLU A 203 -43.45 15.98 -16.60
CA GLU A 203 -44.14 16.90 -17.49
C GLU A 203 -45.18 17.81 -16.81
N ALA A 204 -45.05 19.12 -17.05
CA ALA A 204 -46.19 20.01 -17.17
C ALA A 204 -45.91 21.04 -18.27
N THR A 205 -46.86 21.05 -19.21
CA THR A 205 -47.06 21.87 -20.40
C THR A 205 -47.06 23.39 -20.18
N GLY A 206 -46.58 24.15 -21.18
CA GLY A 206 -47.31 25.35 -21.64
C GLY A 206 -46.54 26.67 -21.72
N SER A 207 -46.20 27.03 -22.97
CA SER A 207 -46.39 28.37 -23.57
C SER A 207 -45.26 29.42 -23.58
N LEU A 208 -45.25 30.12 -24.72
CA LEU A 208 -44.26 30.97 -25.39
C LEU A 208 -43.95 32.36 -24.76
N PRO A 209 -42.94 33.10 -25.30
CA PRO A 209 -42.26 34.23 -24.64
C PRO A 209 -42.80 35.61 -25.04
N HIS A 210 -42.51 36.64 -24.24
CA HIS A 210 -42.58 38.04 -24.67
C HIS A 210 -41.59 38.93 -23.85
N PRO A 211 -41.26 40.16 -24.31
CA PRO A 211 -39.91 40.68 -24.30
C PRO A 211 -39.85 41.94 -23.41
N ASN A 212 -38.73 42.66 -23.48
CA ASN A 212 -38.50 43.97 -22.89
C ASN A 212 -38.15 43.95 -21.40
N SER A 213 -36.85 43.97 -21.12
CA SER A 213 -36.31 45.16 -20.44
C SER A 213 -34.81 45.28 -20.71
N THR A 214 -34.48 46.41 -21.31
CA THR A 214 -33.14 46.92 -21.54
C THR A 214 -32.59 47.46 -20.23
N THR A 215 -31.42 47.01 -19.80
CA THR A 215 -30.46 47.89 -19.11
C THR A 215 -29.10 47.20 -19.05
N PHE A 216 -28.21 47.72 -19.88
CA PHE A 216 -26.77 47.60 -19.79
C PHE A 216 -26.33 48.43 -18.57
N LEU A 217 -25.68 47.82 -17.57
CA LEU A 217 -24.60 48.40 -16.78
C LEU A 217 -23.98 47.32 -15.89
N GLU A 218 -22.66 47.31 -15.88
CA GLU A 218 -21.75 46.45 -15.14
C GLU A 218 -22.03 46.46 -13.63
N ARG A 219 -21.99 45.28 -13.00
CA ARG A 219 -21.77 45.13 -11.56
C ARG A 219 -20.87 43.93 -11.27
N ASP A 220 -19.75 44.25 -10.64
CA ASP A 220 -19.02 43.36 -9.75
C ASP A 220 -19.98 42.83 -8.67
N ASP A 221 -20.10 41.51 -8.55
CA ASP A 221 -20.71 40.89 -7.38
C ASP A 221 -19.74 39.88 -6.77
N SER A 222 -19.17 40.33 -5.65
CA SER A 222 -18.67 39.47 -4.59
C SER A 222 -19.87 38.75 -3.97
N ALA A 223 -19.99 37.46 -4.20
CA ALA A 223 -20.94 36.61 -3.49
C ALA A 223 -20.20 35.41 -2.88
N SER A 224 -20.13 35.42 -1.56
CA SER A 224 -19.82 34.28 -0.69
C SER A 224 -20.64 33.05 -1.10
N PRO A 225 -20.07 31.85 -1.24
CA PRO A 225 -20.86 30.64 -1.29
C PRO A 225 -21.26 30.25 0.14
N GLU A 226 -22.57 30.20 0.38
CA GLU A 226 -23.17 29.59 1.56
C GLU A 226 -22.66 28.15 1.76
N GLU A 227 -22.30 27.84 3.00
CA GLU A 227 -21.88 26.52 3.46
C GLU A 227 -23.04 25.52 3.37
N PRO A 228 -22.83 24.32 2.79
CA PRO A 228 -23.67 23.19 3.13
C PRO A 228 -23.18 22.62 4.46
N GLN A 229 -23.98 22.75 5.51
CA GLN A 229 -23.86 21.93 6.72
C GLN A 229 -24.09 20.47 6.32
N VAL A 230 -23.02 19.75 6.01
CA VAL A 230 -23.07 18.32 5.73
C VAL A 230 -23.07 17.57 7.06
N SER A 231 -24.23 17.03 7.41
CA SER A 231 -24.36 15.97 8.41
C SER A 231 -23.52 14.77 7.97
N GLU A 232 -22.38 14.56 8.63
CA GLU A 232 -21.49 13.42 8.40
C GLU A 232 -22.07 12.13 9.01
N HIS A 233 -23.00 11.50 8.29
CA HIS A 233 -23.29 10.08 8.46
C HIS A 233 -22.89 9.33 7.18
N PHE A 234 -21.58 9.07 7.07
CA PHE A 234 -21.06 8.20 6.01
C PHE A 234 -21.31 6.73 6.37
N SER A 235 -21.85 5.99 5.41
CA SER A 235 -21.98 4.55 5.48
C SER A 235 -20.61 3.88 5.69
N GLU A 236 -20.52 3.01 6.69
CA GLU A 236 -19.36 2.19 7.12
C GLU A 236 -18.77 1.31 5.99
N GLY A 237 -18.14 1.92 4.99
CA GLY A 237 -17.37 1.25 3.95
C GLY A 237 -15.90 1.63 4.04
N LEU A 238 -15.01 0.64 4.06
CA LEU A 238 -13.55 0.82 3.96
C LEU A 238 -13.17 1.69 2.75
N PRO A 239 -12.32 2.71 2.88
CA PRO A 239 -11.81 3.42 1.72
C PRO A 239 -10.84 2.53 0.96
N SER A 240 -11.10 2.27 -0.32
CA SER A 240 -10.13 1.70 -1.23
C SER A 240 -9.18 2.79 -1.70
N VAL A 241 -7.90 2.65 -1.35
CA VAL A 241 -6.86 3.60 -1.77
C VAL A 241 -6.25 3.13 -3.09
N PRO A 242 -6.20 3.98 -4.13
CA PRO A 242 -5.54 3.62 -5.37
C PRO A 242 -4.03 3.44 -5.19
N CYS A 243 -3.50 2.36 -5.75
CA CYS A 243 -2.06 2.16 -5.91
C CYS A 243 -1.44 3.32 -6.71
N PHE A 244 -0.37 3.93 -6.19
CA PHE A 244 0.28 5.06 -6.85
C PHE A 244 0.83 4.69 -8.23
N PHE A 245 1.39 3.49 -8.40
CA PHE A 245 1.89 3.05 -9.71
C PHE A 245 0.77 2.84 -10.71
N SER A 246 -0.36 2.26 -10.31
CA SER A 246 -1.53 2.13 -11.18
C SER A 246 -2.10 3.50 -11.59
N ALA A 247 -2.11 4.48 -10.67
CA ALA A 247 -2.55 5.84 -10.98
C ALA A 247 -1.61 6.53 -11.99
N VAL A 248 -0.29 6.41 -11.81
CA VAL A 248 0.69 6.95 -12.76
C VAL A 248 0.65 6.22 -14.10
N GLN A 249 0.49 4.89 -14.09
CA GLN A 249 0.31 4.08 -15.30
C GLN A 249 -0.87 4.58 -16.12
N GLY A 250 -2.06 4.69 -15.54
CA GLY A 250 -3.25 5.18 -16.24
C GLY A 250 -3.05 6.60 -16.80
N CYS A 251 -2.39 7.46 -16.03
CA CYS A 251 -2.03 8.81 -16.45
C CYS A 251 -1.11 8.84 -17.68
N VAL A 252 -0.06 8.02 -17.70
CA VAL A 252 0.90 7.94 -18.82
C VAL A 252 0.28 7.26 -20.04
N GLU A 253 -0.50 6.19 -19.84
CA GLU A 253 -1.19 5.50 -20.93
C GLU A 253 -2.19 6.43 -21.64
N GLU A 254 -2.95 7.26 -20.91
CA GLU A 254 -3.85 8.24 -21.50
C GLU A 254 -3.09 9.29 -22.34
N VAL A 255 -1.91 9.72 -21.87
CA VAL A 255 -1.03 10.62 -22.64
C VAL A 255 -0.51 9.95 -23.90
N MET A 256 -0.15 8.67 -23.85
CA MET A 256 0.30 7.91 -25.01
C MET A 256 -0.81 7.75 -26.07
N LEU A 257 -2.08 7.74 -25.66
CA LEU A 257 -3.24 7.68 -26.55
C LEU A 257 -3.58 9.03 -27.20
N HIS A 258 -3.02 10.14 -26.71
CA HIS A 258 -3.25 11.45 -27.31
C HIS A 258 -2.84 11.45 -28.79
N PRO A 259 -3.68 11.88 -29.75
CA PRO A 259 -3.46 11.67 -31.18
C PRO A 259 -2.10 12.15 -31.71
N VAL A 260 -1.66 13.33 -31.24
CA VAL A 260 -0.35 13.90 -31.64
C VAL A 260 0.82 13.08 -31.09
N ILE A 261 0.69 12.57 -29.86
CA ILE A 261 1.75 11.82 -29.18
C ILE A 261 1.82 10.42 -29.76
N SER A 262 0.68 9.74 -29.88
CA SER A 262 0.56 8.42 -30.50
C SER A 262 1.16 8.41 -31.92
N LYS A 263 0.83 9.43 -32.74
CA LYS A 263 1.44 9.60 -34.06
C LYS A 263 2.95 9.81 -33.99
N THR A 264 3.43 10.68 -33.10
CA THR A 264 4.86 10.96 -32.91
C THR A 264 5.61 9.68 -32.53
N LEU A 265 5.12 8.94 -31.54
CA LEU A 265 5.71 7.68 -31.09
C LEU A 265 5.72 6.64 -32.22
N SER A 266 4.66 6.57 -33.03
CA SER A 266 4.58 5.64 -34.16
C SER A 266 5.59 5.97 -35.27
N GLN A 267 5.86 7.26 -35.52
CA GLN A 267 6.88 7.69 -36.47
C GLN A 267 8.28 7.27 -36.00
N PHE A 268 8.62 7.50 -34.73
CA PHE A 268 9.89 7.02 -34.17
C PHE A 268 9.98 5.48 -34.18
N GLN A 269 8.89 4.79 -33.87
CA GLN A 269 8.82 3.33 -33.97
C GLN A 269 9.18 2.86 -35.38
N SER A 270 8.59 3.47 -36.42
CA SER A 270 8.89 3.14 -37.83
C SER A 270 10.38 3.31 -38.16
N VAL A 271 11.01 4.39 -37.67
CA VAL A 271 12.46 4.61 -37.86
C VAL A 271 13.27 3.47 -37.23
N PHE A 272 12.94 3.08 -36.00
CA PHE A 272 13.64 1.98 -35.33
C PHE A 272 13.35 0.62 -35.98
N SER A 273 12.13 0.35 -36.43
CA SER A 273 11.80 -0.89 -37.16
C SER A 273 12.65 -1.03 -38.43
N SER A 274 12.84 0.05 -39.19
CA SER A 274 13.72 0.05 -40.36
C SER A 274 15.20 -0.15 -40.01
N LEU A 275 15.65 0.36 -38.86
CA LEU A 275 17.03 0.18 -38.38
C LEU A 275 17.38 -1.26 -37.99
N PHE A 276 16.39 -2.09 -37.66
CA PHE A 276 16.60 -3.48 -37.26
C PHE A 276 16.14 -4.51 -38.32
N LEU A 277 15.96 -4.08 -39.57
CA LEU A 277 15.70 -5.01 -40.69
C LEU A 277 16.87 -5.99 -40.92
N PRO A 278 16.61 -7.19 -41.47
CA PRO A 278 17.65 -8.18 -41.74
C PRO A 278 18.77 -7.65 -42.66
N PRO A 279 20.02 -8.14 -42.53
CA PRO A 279 21.17 -7.66 -43.30
C PRO A 279 21.05 -7.77 -44.83
N ALA A 280 20.13 -8.61 -45.33
CA ALA A 280 19.87 -8.76 -46.76
C ALA A 280 19.19 -7.53 -47.40
N GLU A 281 18.61 -6.64 -46.58
CA GLU A 281 17.87 -5.45 -47.00
C GLU A 281 18.55 -4.12 -46.59
N GLN A 282 19.66 -4.18 -45.82
CA GLN A 282 20.40 -3.01 -45.35
C GLN A 282 21.65 -2.73 -46.21
N LYS A 283 21.84 -1.46 -46.63
CA LYS A 283 23.05 -0.99 -47.34
C LYS A 283 24.12 -0.43 -46.39
N ASP A 284 25.38 -0.49 -46.82
CA ASP A 284 26.60 -0.26 -46.01
C ASP A 284 26.70 1.11 -45.29
N SER A 285 26.08 2.18 -45.82
CA SER A 285 26.17 3.54 -45.25
C SER A 285 25.26 3.76 -44.03
N CYS A 286 23.99 3.37 -44.13
CA CYS A 286 23.03 3.42 -43.01
C CYS A 286 23.47 2.49 -41.88
N LEU A 287 24.08 1.35 -42.23
CA LEU A 287 24.71 0.41 -41.31
C LEU A 287 25.78 1.06 -40.43
N HIS A 288 26.60 1.98 -40.95
CA HIS A 288 27.67 2.61 -40.16
C HIS A 288 27.11 3.51 -39.04
N HIS A 289 26.13 4.37 -39.34
CA HIS A 289 25.52 5.22 -38.30
C HIS A 289 24.66 4.42 -37.32
N ALA A 290 23.95 3.40 -37.79
CA ALA A 290 23.21 2.47 -36.94
C ALA A 290 24.15 1.68 -36.01
N GLN A 291 25.27 1.17 -36.52
CA GLN A 291 26.30 0.50 -35.72
C GLN A 291 26.94 1.45 -34.71
N LYS A 292 27.24 2.68 -35.11
CA LYS A 292 27.78 3.71 -34.20
C LYS A 292 26.79 4.07 -33.09
N LEU A 293 25.49 4.20 -33.41
CA LEU A 293 24.43 4.40 -32.42
C LEU A 293 24.38 3.23 -31.44
N LEU A 294 24.35 1.99 -31.95
CA LEU A 294 24.33 0.78 -31.13
C LEU A 294 25.57 0.66 -30.25
N GLN A 295 26.77 0.98 -30.74
CA GLN A 295 27.99 0.97 -29.94
C GLN A 295 28.01 2.02 -28.83
N THR A 296 27.30 3.14 -29.01
CA THR A 296 27.25 4.24 -28.04
C THR A 296 26.22 3.98 -26.94
N LEU A 297 25.14 3.27 -27.26
CA LEU A 297 24.05 2.94 -26.32
C LEU A 297 24.48 1.89 -25.31
N ALA A 298 24.08 2.05 -24.05
CA ALA A 298 24.21 0.99 -23.06
C ALA A 298 23.40 -0.25 -23.47
N LYS A 299 23.81 -1.45 -23.03
CA LYS A 299 23.12 -2.72 -23.37
C LYS A 299 21.62 -2.68 -23.07
N GLN A 300 21.23 -2.02 -21.97
CA GLN A 300 19.84 -1.86 -21.58
C GLN A 300 19.06 -0.94 -22.54
N GLU A 301 19.65 0.21 -22.90
CA GLU A 301 19.05 1.15 -23.85
C GLU A 301 18.86 0.49 -25.23
N GLN A 302 19.84 -0.32 -25.67
CA GLN A 302 19.72 -1.10 -26.90
C GLN A 302 18.56 -2.10 -26.84
N ALA A 303 18.40 -2.81 -25.72
CA ALA A 303 17.30 -3.77 -25.54
C ALA A 303 15.93 -3.06 -25.57
N SER A 304 15.80 -1.90 -24.91
CA SER A 304 14.58 -1.11 -24.91
C SER A 304 14.23 -0.57 -26.30
N ILE A 305 15.21 -0.04 -27.05
CA ILE A 305 15.00 0.46 -28.42
C ILE A 305 14.62 -0.69 -29.38
N LYS A 306 15.27 -1.86 -29.25
CA LYS A 306 14.91 -3.07 -30.01
C LYS A 306 13.49 -3.54 -29.68
N SER A 307 13.10 -3.52 -28.41
CA SER A 307 11.73 -3.84 -28.01
C SER A 307 10.73 -2.86 -28.61
N TRP A 308 11.06 -1.56 -28.63
CA TRP A 308 10.17 -0.55 -29.20
C TRP A 308 9.93 -0.76 -30.71
N ALA A 309 10.97 -1.17 -31.44
CA ALA A 309 10.88 -1.44 -32.87
C ALA A 309 9.80 -2.49 -33.24
N HIS A 310 9.40 -3.36 -32.31
CA HIS A 310 8.40 -4.41 -32.54
C HIS A 310 7.10 -4.22 -31.75
N SER A 311 7.13 -3.47 -30.65
CA SER A 311 5.97 -3.26 -29.76
C SER A 311 6.01 -1.85 -29.18
N PRO A 312 4.86 -1.20 -28.93
CA PRO A 312 4.84 0.12 -28.27
C PRO A 312 5.56 0.08 -26.91
N PRO A 313 6.16 1.20 -26.46
CA PRO A 313 6.88 1.24 -25.20
C PRO A 313 5.90 1.09 -24.04
N SER A 314 6.33 0.45 -22.95
CA SER A 314 5.53 0.39 -21.72
C SER A 314 5.52 1.76 -21.01
N TRP A 315 4.51 2.00 -20.18
CA TRP A 315 4.35 3.27 -19.45
C TRP A 315 5.58 3.62 -18.60
N ASN A 316 6.18 2.63 -17.93
CA ASN A 316 7.37 2.78 -17.09
C ASN A 316 8.67 2.86 -17.90
N GLY A 317 8.66 2.38 -19.15
CA GLY A 317 9.81 2.44 -20.07
C GLY A 317 9.84 3.70 -20.94
N LEU A 318 8.73 4.42 -21.05
CA LEU A 318 8.58 5.55 -21.97
C LEU A 318 9.59 6.68 -21.68
N TYR A 319 9.66 7.18 -20.44
CA TYR A 319 10.56 8.30 -20.12
C TYR A 319 12.05 7.97 -20.33
N PRO A 320 12.59 6.86 -19.79
CA PRO A 320 13.99 6.50 -20.02
C PRO A 320 14.32 6.38 -21.51
N LEU A 321 13.40 5.79 -22.28
CA LEU A 321 13.56 5.58 -23.72
C LEU A 321 13.59 6.93 -24.48
N LEU A 322 12.64 7.83 -24.20
CA LEU A 322 12.63 9.15 -24.81
C LEU A 322 13.84 9.99 -24.40
N SER A 323 14.26 9.90 -23.13
CA SER A 323 15.47 10.57 -22.64
C SER A 323 16.73 10.07 -23.36
N SER A 324 16.83 8.76 -23.61
CA SER A 324 17.95 8.17 -24.37
C SER A 324 17.96 8.66 -25.82
N ILE A 325 16.79 8.73 -26.45
CA ILE A 325 16.65 9.20 -27.84
C ILE A 325 16.99 10.67 -27.98
N ILE A 326 16.59 11.53 -27.04
CA ILE A 326 16.99 12.95 -27.03
C ILE A 326 18.51 13.08 -26.88
N LYS A 327 19.13 12.28 -26.00
CA LYS A 327 20.59 12.27 -25.81
C LYS A 327 21.34 11.92 -27.10
N HIS A 328 20.77 11.05 -27.94
CA HIS A 328 21.34 10.61 -29.21
C HIS A 328 20.70 11.27 -30.45
N LYS A 329 20.05 12.43 -30.27
CA LYS A 329 19.28 13.14 -31.30
C LYS A 329 20.05 13.38 -32.61
N SER A 330 21.31 13.80 -32.55
CA SER A 330 22.11 14.08 -33.75
C SER A 330 22.32 12.84 -34.62
N LEU A 331 22.75 11.73 -34.01
CA LEU A 331 22.94 10.45 -34.70
C LEU A 331 21.64 9.92 -35.31
N ILE A 332 20.53 10.05 -34.59
CA ILE A 332 19.21 9.63 -35.07
C ILE A 332 18.78 10.53 -36.25
N CYS A 333 19.02 11.84 -36.20
CA CYS A 333 18.77 12.74 -37.32
C CYS A 333 19.61 12.41 -38.55
N ASP A 334 20.88 12.03 -38.39
CA ASP A 334 21.75 11.62 -39.50
C ASP A 334 21.20 10.35 -40.16
N ILE A 335 20.78 9.36 -39.36
CA ILE A 335 20.13 8.13 -39.84
C ILE A 335 18.85 8.45 -40.64
N ILE A 336 17.96 9.29 -40.10
CA ILE A 336 16.70 9.65 -40.78
C ILE A 336 16.99 10.33 -42.13
N ARG A 337 18.01 11.20 -42.19
CA ARG A 337 18.40 11.87 -43.43
C ARG A 337 18.86 10.86 -44.48
N GLU A 338 19.71 9.90 -44.10
CA GLU A 338 20.20 8.85 -45.00
C GLU A 338 19.06 7.96 -45.52
N MET A 339 18.15 7.53 -44.64
CA MET A 339 16.98 6.74 -45.03
C MET A 339 16.08 7.48 -46.04
N ASN A 340 15.91 8.79 -45.87
CA ASN A 340 15.10 9.61 -46.78
C ASN A 340 15.74 9.80 -48.15
N GLU A 341 17.05 10.06 -48.18
CA GLU A 341 17.81 10.16 -49.42
C GLU A 341 17.75 8.84 -50.23
N GLU A 342 17.66 7.70 -49.56
CA GLU A 342 17.51 6.39 -50.19
C GLU A 342 16.10 6.12 -50.74
N THR A 343 15.05 6.53 -50.03
CA THR A 343 13.67 6.43 -50.53
C THR A 343 13.49 7.25 -51.80
N LEU A 344 14.05 8.46 -51.83
CA LEU A 344 14.03 9.34 -53.01
C LEU A 344 14.75 8.71 -54.22
N LYS A 345 15.94 8.11 -54.02
CA LYS A 345 16.67 7.43 -55.10
C LYS A 345 15.91 6.23 -55.66
N LYS A 346 15.23 5.44 -54.82
CA LYS A 346 14.41 4.30 -55.27
C LYS A 346 13.16 4.75 -56.05
N GLU A 347 12.54 5.86 -55.66
CA GLU A 347 11.40 6.44 -56.39
C GLU A 347 11.83 7.00 -57.76
N GLU A 348 13.01 7.62 -57.87
CA GLU A 348 13.57 8.10 -59.15
C GLU A 348 13.95 6.95 -60.09
N GLU A 349 14.61 5.89 -59.62
CA GLU A 349 14.95 4.70 -60.42
C GLU A 349 13.70 3.93 -60.89
N ALA A 350 12.65 3.87 -60.06
CA ALA A 350 11.38 3.26 -60.43
C ALA A 350 10.58 4.09 -61.46
N SER A 351 10.79 5.41 -61.47
CA SER A 351 10.17 6.34 -62.42
C SER A 351 10.82 6.26 -63.81
N GLU A 352 12.13 6.03 -63.89
CA GLU A 352 12.85 5.88 -65.17
C GLU A 352 12.63 4.50 -65.83
N ALA A 353 12.28 3.46 -65.07
CA ALA A 353 12.01 2.12 -65.58
C ALA A 353 10.61 1.96 -66.22
N SER A 354 9.69 2.91 -66.01
CA SER A 354 8.30 2.83 -66.50
C SER A 354 7.97 4.00 -67.43
N GLY A 355 8.47 3.94 -68.67
CA GLY A 355 8.08 4.85 -69.74
C GLY A 355 6.66 4.57 -70.24
N SER A 356 5.65 5.20 -69.64
CA SER A 356 4.29 5.28 -70.21
C SER A 356 3.57 6.53 -69.72
N TYR A 357 3.18 7.40 -70.66
CA TYR A 357 2.43 8.63 -70.42
C TYR A 357 0.97 8.33 -70.09
N HIS A 358 0.52 8.63 -68.87
CA HIS A 358 -0.88 8.96 -68.61
C HIS A 358 -1.00 9.97 -67.44
N PRO A 359 -1.62 11.15 -67.66
CA PRO A 359 -1.94 12.05 -66.57
C PRO A 359 -3.32 11.67 -66.01
N ASN A 360 -3.35 11.26 -64.74
CA ASN A 360 -4.46 11.35 -63.78
C ASN A 360 -4.48 10.13 -62.86
N SER A 361 -3.82 10.24 -61.70
CA SER A 361 -4.27 9.59 -60.46
C SER A 361 -3.65 10.33 -59.28
N THR A 362 -4.47 11.15 -58.64
CA THR A 362 -4.23 11.69 -57.30
C THR A 362 -4.28 10.53 -56.30
N SER A 363 -3.13 9.94 -55.99
CA SER A 363 -2.94 9.07 -54.82
C SER A 363 -1.80 9.63 -53.98
N ASN A 364 -2.17 10.46 -53.00
CA ASN A 364 -1.27 10.95 -51.97
C ASN A 364 -0.87 9.81 -51.02
N THR A 365 0.22 9.12 -51.33
CA THR A 365 1.03 8.40 -50.34
C THR A 365 2.49 8.49 -50.77
N SER A 366 3.09 9.67 -50.65
CA SER A 366 4.54 9.82 -50.69
C SER A 366 5.14 9.22 -49.42
N SER A 367 6.03 8.25 -49.57
CA SER A 367 6.59 7.45 -48.48
C SER A 367 7.89 8.01 -47.87
N SER A 368 8.15 9.32 -48.07
CA SER A 368 9.27 10.00 -47.41
C SER A 368 9.00 10.15 -45.92
N LEU A 369 9.92 9.71 -45.05
CA LEU A 369 9.82 10.00 -43.61
C LEU A 369 9.92 11.52 -43.45
N PRO A 370 8.93 12.20 -42.84
CA PRO A 370 9.03 13.65 -42.64
C PRO A 370 10.28 13.97 -41.83
N LEU A 371 11.01 15.02 -42.19
CA LEU A 371 12.14 15.52 -41.41
C LEU A 371 11.56 15.96 -40.04
N LEU A 372 11.64 15.08 -39.03
CA LEU A 372 10.93 15.03 -37.72
C LEU A 372 11.06 16.28 -36.80
N ARG A 373 11.12 17.51 -37.33
CA ARG A 373 11.43 18.73 -36.57
C ARG A 373 10.36 19.04 -35.52
N SER A 374 9.08 18.96 -35.89
CA SER A 374 7.96 19.17 -34.95
C SER A 374 7.86 18.06 -33.91
N GLU A 375 8.16 16.84 -34.32
CA GLU A 375 8.09 15.61 -33.53
C GLU A 375 9.15 15.58 -32.43
N TRP A 376 10.37 16.04 -32.73
CA TRP A 376 11.40 16.22 -31.71
C TRP A 376 10.97 17.17 -30.59
N LYS A 377 10.25 18.26 -30.93
CA LYS A 377 9.73 19.19 -29.92
C LYS A 377 8.69 18.51 -29.02
N VAL A 378 7.82 17.67 -29.60
CA VAL A 378 6.83 16.88 -28.84
C VAL A 378 7.54 15.89 -27.91
N VAL A 379 8.58 15.20 -28.37
CA VAL A 379 9.38 14.28 -27.54
C VAL A 379 10.08 14.99 -26.39
N GLU A 380 10.68 16.16 -26.67
CA GLU A 380 11.30 17.01 -25.64
C GLU A 380 10.28 17.47 -24.59
N ASP A 381 9.12 17.96 -25.04
CA ASP A 381 8.03 18.38 -24.15
C ASP A 381 7.50 17.21 -23.31
N LEU A 382 7.32 16.04 -23.92
CA LEU A 382 6.86 14.84 -23.23
C LEU A 382 7.85 14.40 -22.16
N CYS A 383 9.15 14.43 -22.44
CA CYS A 383 10.19 14.16 -21.44
C CYS A 383 10.11 15.11 -20.23
N LEU A 384 9.81 16.38 -20.45
CA LEU A 384 9.67 17.36 -19.35
C LEU A 384 8.51 17.01 -18.41
N VAL A 385 7.39 16.50 -18.94
CA VAL A 385 6.21 16.16 -18.12
C VAL A 385 6.32 14.77 -17.50
N LEU A 386 6.94 13.80 -18.18
CA LEU A 386 7.11 12.46 -17.65
C LEU A 386 8.19 12.38 -16.56
N ARG A 387 9.23 13.22 -16.63
CA ARG A 387 10.36 13.18 -15.69
C ARG A 387 9.94 13.23 -14.21
N PRO A 388 9.08 14.16 -13.75
CA PRO A 388 8.66 14.20 -12.35
C PRO A 388 7.93 12.93 -11.89
N LEU A 389 7.16 12.29 -12.76
CA LEU A 389 6.45 11.04 -12.47
C LEU A 389 7.41 9.85 -12.38
N ASP A 390 8.37 9.74 -13.32
CA ASP A 390 9.43 8.72 -13.24
C ASP A 390 10.27 8.87 -11.97
N VAL A 391 10.64 10.11 -11.61
CA VAL A 391 11.37 10.40 -10.36
C VAL A 391 10.54 10.00 -9.14
N ALA A 392 9.24 10.28 -9.11
CA ALA A 392 8.36 9.87 -8.03
C ALA A 392 8.27 8.34 -7.90
N CYS A 393 8.04 7.63 -9.02
CA CYS A 393 8.00 6.17 -9.05
C CYS A 393 9.32 5.55 -8.61
N ARG A 394 10.48 6.03 -9.12
CA ARG A 394 11.80 5.56 -8.70
C ARG A 394 12.11 5.85 -7.24
N THR A 395 11.59 6.96 -6.69
CA THR A 395 11.77 7.30 -5.28
C THR A 395 11.04 6.29 -4.40
N LEU A 396 9.78 6.00 -4.70
CA LEU A 396 9.02 4.97 -3.99
C LEU A 396 9.63 3.58 -4.18
N ALA A 397 10.04 3.23 -5.40
CA ALA A 397 10.57 1.92 -5.70
C ALA A 397 11.86 1.60 -4.91
N LYS A 398 12.68 2.62 -4.60
CA LYS A 398 13.94 2.48 -3.84
C LYS A 398 13.72 2.16 -2.37
N GLU A 399 12.55 2.47 -1.81
CA GLU A 399 12.26 2.09 -0.43
C GLU A 399 12.03 0.57 -0.36
N ALA A 400 12.59 -0.08 0.67
CA ALA A 400 12.32 -1.49 0.93
C ALA A 400 10.82 -1.76 1.14
N PHE A 401 10.13 -0.77 1.72
CA PHE A 401 8.68 -0.74 1.82
C PHE A 401 8.17 0.68 1.49
N PRO A 402 7.58 0.91 0.30
CA PRO A 402 7.09 2.22 -0.09
C PRO A 402 5.86 2.58 0.73
N ARG A 403 5.99 3.52 1.67
CA ARG A 403 4.91 3.85 2.63
C ARG A 403 3.89 4.82 2.04
N LEU A 404 2.63 4.66 2.43
CA LEU A 404 1.54 5.53 2.01
C LEU A 404 1.76 7.00 2.42
N SER A 405 2.49 7.25 3.51
CA SER A 405 2.78 8.60 4.00
C SER A 405 3.52 9.49 2.99
N LEU A 406 4.21 8.90 2.01
CA LEU A 406 4.93 9.62 0.95
C LEU A 406 4.01 10.10 -0.17
N VAL A 407 2.83 9.49 -0.33
CA VAL A 407 1.95 9.76 -1.47
C VAL A 407 1.44 11.19 -1.43
N LYS A 408 1.00 11.70 -0.27
CA LYS A 408 0.45 13.06 -0.16
C LYS A 408 1.47 14.16 -0.50
N PRO A 409 2.70 14.18 0.06
CA PRO A 409 3.73 15.15 -0.36
C PRO A 409 4.09 15.05 -1.84
N ILE A 410 4.25 13.82 -2.36
CA ILE A 410 4.58 13.58 -3.78
C ILE A 410 3.44 14.11 -4.67
N LEU A 411 2.19 13.78 -4.36
CA LEU A 411 1.01 14.21 -5.09
C LEU A 411 0.88 15.74 -5.08
N THR A 412 1.02 16.37 -3.91
CA THR A 412 1.00 17.83 -3.81
C THR A 412 2.12 18.45 -4.64
N GLY A 413 3.35 17.91 -4.60
CA GLY A 413 4.47 18.38 -5.43
C GLY A 413 4.20 18.25 -6.92
N LEU A 414 3.73 17.09 -7.37
CA LEU A 414 3.39 16.83 -8.77
C LEU A 414 2.29 17.79 -9.26
N LEU A 415 1.17 17.87 -8.53
CA LEU A 415 0.02 18.67 -8.94
C LEU A 415 0.32 20.17 -8.86
N SER A 416 0.91 20.67 -7.77
CA SER A 416 1.10 22.11 -7.54
C SER A 416 2.33 22.71 -8.22
N ARG A 417 3.38 21.92 -8.49
CA ARG A 417 4.65 22.45 -9.02
C ARG A 417 4.92 22.02 -10.46
N HIS A 418 4.71 20.75 -10.78
CA HIS A 418 5.18 20.14 -12.02
C HIS A 418 4.12 20.08 -13.13
N LEU A 419 2.88 19.72 -12.79
CA LEU A 419 1.78 19.53 -13.74
C LEU A 419 0.89 20.77 -13.90
N VAL A 420 1.26 21.91 -13.30
CA VAL A 420 0.58 23.19 -13.55
C VAL A 420 0.99 23.73 -14.92
N PRO A 421 0.05 23.98 -15.85
CA PRO A 421 0.35 24.69 -17.08
C PRO A 421 0.77 26.13 -16.77
N ARG A 422 1.92 26.56 -17.29
CA ARG A 422 2.46 27.91 -17.06
C ARG A 422 2.40 28.72 -18.35
N PRO A 423 2.25 30.06 -18.29
CA PRO A 423 2.31 30.90 -19.49
C PRO A 423 3.61 30.70 -20.28
N SER A 424 4.72 30.48 -19.57
CA SER A 424 6.06 30.21 -20.10
C SER A 424 6.24 28.86 -20.81
N ASP A 425 5.26 27.97 -20.76
CA ASP A 425 5.37 26.66 -21.42
C ASP A 425 5.40 26.82 -22.95
N SER A 426 6.38 26.17 -23.58
CA SER A 426 6.78 26.42 -24.97
C SER A 426 5.76 26.02 -26.05
N SER A 427 4.84 25.10 -25.75
CA SER A 427 3.93 24.54 -26.75
C SER A 427 2.52 24.32 -26.20
N SER A 428 1.51 24.36 -27.07
CA SER A 428 0.12 24.07 -26.72
C SER A 428 -0.06 22.61 -26.28
N ILE A 429 0.67 21.68 -26.91
CA ILE A 429 0.68 20.26 -26.56
C ILE A 429 1.22 20.05 -25.14
N LEU A 430 2.30 20.73 -24.74
CA LEU A 430 2.84 20.64 -23.38
C LEU A 430 1.79 21.08 -22.35
N LYS A 431 1.10 22.20 -22.60
CA LYS A 431 0.04 22.70 -21.72
C LYS A 431 -1.13 21.71 -21.65
N GLU A 432 -1.51 21.11 -22.76
CA GLU A 432 -2.59 20.11 -22.81
C GLU A 432 -2.24 18.83 -22.06
N VAL A 433 -1.06 18.27 -22.31
CA VAL A 433 -0.57 17.07 -21.62
C VAL A 433 -0.51 17.31 -20.11
N LYS A 434 0.01 18.47 -19.67
CA LYS A 434 0.00 18.84 -18.24
C LYS A 434 -1.42 18.86 -17.65
N ARG A 435 -2.41 19.43 -18.36
CA ARG A 435 -3.81 19.44 -17.91
C ARG A 435 -4.39 18.03 -17.84
N MET A 436 -4.17 17.22 -18.88
CA MET A 436 -4.62 15.82 -18.91
C MET A 436 -4.05 15.06 -17.71
N MET A 437 -2.74 15.08 -17.53
CA MET A 437 -2.09 14.35 -16.45
C MET A 437 -2.53 14.83 -15.06
N ARG A 438 -2.66 16.15 -14.88
CA ARG A 438 -3.16 16.73 -13.63
C ARG A 438 -4.59 16.28 -13.35
N ARG A 439 -5.47 16.30 -14.35
CA ARG A 439 -6.87 15.89 -14.22
C ARG A 439 -6.99 14.41 -13.87
N GLU A 440 -6.31 13.55 -14.62
CA GLU A 440 -6.36 12.10 -14.38
C GLU A 440 -5.82 11.77 -12.98
N LEU A 441 -4.65 12.29 -12.62
CA LEU A 441 -4.05 12.02 -11.31
C LEU A 441 -4.90 12.57 -10.15
N LEU A 442 -5.51 13.75 -10.30
CA LEU A 442 -6.44 14.29 -9.31
C LEU A 442 -7.68 13.41 -9.17
N SER A 443 -8.25 12.94 -10.29
CA SER A 443 -9.44 12.10 -10.29
C SER A 443 -9.23 10.76 -9.56
N CYS A 444 -8.01 10.20 -9.61
CA CYS A 444 -7.68 8.99 -8.86
C CYS A 444 -7.83 9.18 -7.35
N TYR A 445 -7.56 10.39 -6.83
CA TYR A 445 -7.52 10.69 -5.40
C TYR A 445 -8.62 11.66 -4.95
N ASP A 446 -9.69 11.81 -5.73
CA ASP A 446 -10.79 12.76 -5.47
C ASP A 446 -11.66 12.37 -4.27
N ASN A 447 -11.62 11.09 -3.86
CA ASN A 447 -12.42 10.60 -2.74
C ASN A 447 -11.97 11.26 -1.41
N PRO A 448 -12.87 11.97 -0.68
CA PRO A 448 -12.53 12.63 0.58
C PRO A 448 -11.99 11.67 1.66
N ALA A 449 -12.49 10.43 1.70
CA ALA A 449 -12.01 9.42 2.63
C ALA A 449 -10.57 9.00 2.32
N VAL A 450 -10.23 8.86 1.03
CA VAL A 450 -8.86 8.59 0.58
C VAL A 450 -7.95 9.77 0.96
N ASN A 451 -8.36 11.01 0.70
CA ASN A 451 -7.59 12.19 1.07
C ASN A 451 -7.35 12.26 2.59
N ARG A 452 -8.36 11.97 3.41
CA ARG A 452 -8.22 11.90 4.88
C ARG A 452 -7.16 10.87 5.29
N VAL A 453 -7.20 9.67 4.74
CA VAL A 453 -6.21 8.62 5.02
C VAL A 453 -4.79 9.07 4.63
N LEU A 454 -4.64 9.66 3.44
CA LEU A 454 -3.36 10.17 2.96
C LEU A 454 -2.80 11.28 3.87
N CYS A 455 -3.65 12.20 4.32
CA CYS A 455 -3.28 13.27 5.24
C CYS A 455 -2.86 12.74 6.61
N VAL A 456 -3.65 11.82 7.20
CA VAL A 456 -3.32 11.21 8.50
C VAL A 456 -2.00 10.43 8.41
N ALA A 457 -1.83 9.55 7.41
CA ALA A 457 -0.60 8.80 7.21
C ALA A 457 0.62 9.73 7.04
N CYS A 458 0.48 10.82 6.28
CA CYS A 458 1.53 11.81 6.09
C CYS A 458 1.89 12.55 7.39
N SER A 459 0.91 12.94 8.19
CA SER A 459 1.15 13.68 9.44
C SER A 459 1.90 12.85 10.50
N LEU A 460 1.80 11.52 10.42
CA LEU A 460 2.51 10.57 11.28
C LEU A 460 3.93 10.28 10.79
N ASP A 461 4.32 10.71 9.59
CA ASP A 461 5.70 10.62 9.14
C ASP A 461 6.51 11.77 9.75
N PRO A 462 7.56 11.50 10.54
CA PRO A 462 8.30 12.54 11.24
C PRO A 462 8.99 13.52 10.28
N GLN A 463 9.23 13.12 9.03
CA GLN A 463 9.77 13.99 7.97
C GLN A 463 8.76 15.05 7.51
N PHE A 464 7.46 14.78 7.66
CA PHE A 464 6.37 15.63 7.18
C PHE A 464 5.46 16.12 8.31
N HIS A 465 5.78 15.85 9.58
CA HIS A 465 4.94 16.19 10.74
C HIS A 465 4.45 17.66 10.76
N GLY A 466 5.27 18.60 10.26
CA GLY A 466 4.94 20.03 10.22
C GLY A 466 4.06 20.45 9.05
N LEU A 467 3.76 19.55 8.11
CA LEU A 467 2.82 19.73 6.98
C LEU A 467 3.01 21.00 6.14
N GLY A 468 4.20 21.62 6.15
CA GLY A 468 4.44 22.93 5.53
C GLY A 468 4.34 23.00 4.00
N PHE A 469 3.99 21.90 3.34
CA PHE A 469 3.66 21.87 1.91
C PHE A 469 2.14 21.96 1.65
N MET A 470 1.31 21.94 2.69
CA MET A 470 -0.15 22.08 2.67
C MET A 470 -0.56 23.51 3.04
N GLU A 471 -1.76 23.92 2.63
CA GLU A 471 -2.37 25.17 3.08
C GLU A 471 -2.81 25.09 4.55
N ASP A 472 -2.82 26.22 5.27
CA ASP A 472 -3.13 26.25 6.71
C ASP A 472 -4.48 25.59 7.05
N LYS A 473 -5.50 25.79 6.19
CA LYS A 473 -6.81 25.14 6.34
C LYS A 473 -6.69 23.61 6.29
N GLU A 474 -5.92 23.08 5.34
CA GLU A 474 -5.69 21.65 5.17
C GLU A 474 -4.87 21.06 6.32
N GLN A 475 -3.88 21.80 6.83
CA GLN A 475 -3.09 21.40 8.01
C GLN A 475 -4.00 21.24 9.24
N ILE A 476 -4.86 22.22 9.50
CA ILE A 476 -5.80 22.19 10.63
C ILE A 476 -6.74 20.98 10.51
N SER A 477 -7.34 20.77 9.33
CA SER A 477 -8.18 19.60 9.07
C SER A 477 -7.43 18.28 9.28
N THR A 478 -6.18 18.20 8.80
CA THR A 478 -5.34 17.01 8.92
C THR A 478 -5.11 16.62 10.37
N PHE A 479 -4.73 17.58 11.21
CA PHE A 479 -4.49 17.27 12.61
C PHE A 479 -5.79 17.00 13.40
N ASN A 480 -6.91 17.60 12.99
CA ASN A 480 -8.21 17.26 13.57
C ASN A 480 -8.61 15.82 13.24
N TRP A 481 -8.38 15.36 12.00
CA TRP A 481 -8.58 13.96 11.64
C TRP A 481 -7.64 13.04 12.41
N LEU A 482 -6.36 13.38 12.54
CA LEU A 482 -5.40 12.61 13.35
C LEU A 482 -5.88 12.47 14.81
N LYS A 483 -6.34 13.57 15.42
CA LYS A 483 -6.92 13.54 16.77
C LYS A 483 -8.12 12.60 16.85
N GLN A 484 -9.06 12.68 15.90
CA GLN A 484 -10.23 11.81 15.86
C GLN A 484 -9.83 10.33 15.74
N GLU A 485 -8.86 10.00 14.90
CA GLU A 485 -8.36 8.63 14.75
C GLU A 485 -7.66 8.12 16.03
N ALA A 486 -6.84 8.96 16.67
CA ALA A 486 -6.20 8.62 17.94
C ALA A 486 -7.24 8.34 19.04
N VAL A 487 -8.26 9.19 19.15
CA VAL A 487 -9.35 9.00 20.11
C VAL A 487 -10.15 7.74 19.80
N LYS A 488 -10.43 7.46 18.52
CA LYS A 488 -11.14 6.26 18.06
C LYS A 488 -10.37 4.99 18.47
N ILE A 489 -9.09 4.89 18.07
CA ILE A 489 -8.25 3.72 18.35
C ILE A 489 -8.06 3.54 19.87
N ALA A 490 -7.86 4.63 20.63
CA ALA A 490 -7.73 4.57 22.07
C ALA A 490 -9.01 4.04 22.77
N LYS A 491 -10.19 4.48 22.31
CA LYS A 491 -11.49 4.01 22.84
C LYS A 491 -11.74 2.54 22.50
N GLU A 492 -11.32 2.08 21.32
CA GLU A 492 -11.43 0.68 20.90
C GLU A 492 -10.51 -0.20 21.76
N ASN A 493 -9.26 0.20 21.97
CA ASN A 493 -8.31 -0.50 22.83
C ASN A 493 -8.78 -0.55 24.31
N GLY A 494 -9.38 0.55 24.82
CA GLY A 494 -9.91 0.61 26.19
C GLY A 494 -11.18 -0.23 26.43
N LYS A 495 -11.94 -0.58 25.39
CA LYS A 495 -13.09 -1.50 25.50
C LYS A 495 -12.66 -2.97 25.57
N VAL A 496 -11.47 -3.29 25.08
CA VAL A 496 -10.90 -4.65 25.11
C VAL A 496 -10.19 -4.94 26.45
N ASN A 497 -9.73 -3.90 27.17
CA ASN A 497 -9.01 -4.04 28.45
C ASN A 497 -9.71 -3.33 29.62
N PRO A 498 -10.61 -3.99 30.39
CA PRO A 498 -11.10 -3.44 31.66
C PRO A 498 -10.15 -3.66 32.85
N SER A 499 -9.10 -4.49 32.76
CA SER A 499 -8.41 -5.06 33.94
C SER A 499 -6.92 -4.78 34.10
N THR A 500 -6.28 -3.97 33.28
CA THR A 500 -4.83 -3.67 33.43
C THR A 500 -4.53 -2.18 33.33
N SER A 501 -4.96 -1.44 34.34
CA SER A 501 -4.41 -0.11 34.64
C SER A 501 -4.18 0.08 36.13
N LEU A 502 -3.61 -0.90 36.83
CA LEU A 502 -2.94 -0.68 38.12
C LEU A 502 -1.69 -1.55 38.19
N GLN A 503 -0.58 -0.91 38.58
CA GLN A 503 0.75 -1.46 38.88
C GLN A 503 1.75 -1.63 37.73
N ILE A 504 2.22 -0.50 37.19
CA ILE A 504 3.65 -0.39 36.86
C ILE A 504 4.38 -0.15 38.19
N LYS A 505 4.69 -1.23 38.91
CA LYS A 505 5.65 -1.16 40.02
C LYS A 505 7.06 -1.09 39.42
N ARG A 506 7.73 0.01 39.71
CA ARG A 506 9.17 0.19 39.52
C ARG A 506 9.91 -1.00 40.14
N SER A 507 10.89 -1.50 39.40
CA SER A 507 11.81 -2.56 39.77
C SER A 507 12.51 -2.27 41.10
N SER A 508 12.51 -3.26 42.00
CA SER A 508 13.44 -3.35 43.12
C SER A 508 14.65 -4.18 42.71
N SER A 509 15.84 -3.60 42.77
CA SER A 509 17.13 -4.28 42.61
C SER A 509 17.41 -5.23 43.81
N PRO A 510 18.34 -6.21 43.67
CA PRO A 510 18.43 -7.36 44.56
C PRO A 510 19.28 -7.10 45.82
N LEU A 511 18.90 -7.71 46.94
CA LEU A 511 19.74 -7.81 48.14
C LEU A 511 20.91 -8.79 47.93
N SER A 512 22.10 -8.39 48.35
CA SER A 512 23.18 -9.29 48.76
C SER A 512 23.19 -9.48 50.28
N PRO A 513 23.74 -10.59 50.81
CA PRO A 513 23.59 -10.99 52.21
C PRO A 513 24.76 -10.58 53.12
N GLU A 514 24.46 -10.54 54.43
CA GLU A 514 25.33 -10.75 55.61
C GLU A 514 26.55 -9.85 55.87
N SER A 515 26.59 -9.18 57.03
CA SER A 515 27.58 -9.42 58.11
C SER A 515 27.45 -8.39 59.26
N GLU A 516 27.95 -8.80 60.42
CA GLU A 516 27.79 -8.33 61.79
C GLU A 516 28.23 -6.89 62.12
N GLY A 517 27.76 -6.39 63.27
CA GLY A 517 28.43 -5.30 63.99
C GLY A 517 27.56 -4.59 65.02
N ASP A 518 27.83 -4.87 66.29
CA ASP A 518 27.29 -4.27 67.52
C ASP A 518 27.04 -2.75 67.54
N ILE A 519 26.12 -2.30 68.41
CA ILE A 519 26.40 -1.43 69.59
C ILE A 519 25.13 -0.67 70.06
N ARG A 520 24.61 -1.14 71.20
CA ARG A 520 24.18 -0.41 72.42
C ARG A 520 22.96 0.53 72.42
N ARG A 521 22.17 0.26 73.49
CA ARG A 521 21.47 1.18 74.44
C ARG A 521 20.14 1.77 73.94
N SER A 522 19.03 1.80 74.70
CA SER A 522 18.69 1.29 76.03
C SER A 522 17.17 1.32 76.22
N LYS A 523 16.66 0.25 76.84
CA LYS A 523 15.77 0.23 78.02
C LYS A 523 14.35 0.85 77.96
N ARG A 524 13.40 -0.08 78.20
CA ARG A 524 12.26 -0.04 79.15
C ARG A 524 11.04 0.81 78.71
N LEU A 525 9.78 0.44 78.95
CA LEU A 525 9.13 -0.67 79.67
C LEU A 525 7.63 -0.64 79.28
N LYS A 526 7.05 -1.84 79.16
CA LYS A 526 5.69 -2.27 79.54
C LYS A 526 4.44 -1.70 78.85
N GLN A 527 3.77 -2.64 78.19
CA GLN A 527 2.32 -2.88 78.07
C GLN A 527 1.48 -2.43 79.28
N CYS A 528 0.27 -1.91 78.99
CA CYS A 528 -1.01 -2.17 79.70
C CYS A 528 -2.20 -1.53 78.91
N PRO A 529 -3.48 -1.93 79.19
CA PRO A 529 -4.56 -2.23 78.22
C PRO A 529 -5.58 -1.08 77.97
N PRO A 530 -6.60 -1.24 77.07
CA PRO A 530 -7.48 -0.14 76.70
C PRO A 530 -8.54 0.17 77.77
N ILE A 531 -8.84 1.45 77.92
CA ILE A 531 -9.81 1.99 78.87
C ILE A 531 -11.16 2.15 78.16
N ASN A 532 -12.19 1.51 78.73
CA ASN A 532 -13.59 1.68 78.35
C ASN A 532 -14.23 2.67 79.34
N PHE A 533 -14.97 3.66 78.85
CA PHE A 533 -15.79 4.54 79.69
C PHE A 533 -17.24 4.47 79.23
N ARG A 534 -18.11 4.11 80.17
CA ARG A 534 -19.56 4.23 80.10
C ARG A 534 -20.02 5.27 81.12
N ASP A 535 -21.08 5.97 80.71
CA ASP A 535 -22.12 6.67 81.46
C ASP A 535 -21.86 8.06 82.07
N LEU A 536 -22.82 8.94 81.73
CA LEU A 536 -23.68 9.84 82.54
C LEU A 536 -24.12 10.97 81.56
N GLY A 537 -25.37 11.20 81.14
CA GLY A 537 -26.70 10.95 81.70
C GLY A 537 -27.29 12.27 82.19
N VAL A 538 -28.19 12.93 81.43
CA VAL A 538 -29.30 13.82 81.90
C VAL A 538 -30.37 13.93 80.79
N GLU A 539 -31.62 14.07 81.24
CA GLU A 539 -32.94 13.86 80.63
C GLU A 539 -33.57 15.07 79.89
N ASP A 540 -34.84 14.86 79.49
CA ASP A 540 -35.92 15.77 79.04
C ASP A 540 -36.20 15.81 77.52
N GLU A 541 -37.43 15.75 76.99
CA GLU A 541 -38.75 15.21 77.37
C GLU A 541 -39.66 15.33 76.11
N PHE A 542 -40.55 14.35 75.87
CA PHE A 542 -41.85 14.43 75.16
C PHE A 542 -42.02 14.76 73.64
N SER A 543 -42.35 13.73 72.83
CA SER A 543 -43.70 13.47 72.21
C SER A 543 -43.70 12.92 70.75
N ASP A 544 -43.89 11.59 70.63
CA ASP A 544 -44.85 10.78 69.81
C ASP A 544 -45.02 10.93 68.26
N PRO A 545 -45.72 10.02 67.53
CA PRO A 545 -45.09 9.02 66.66
C PRO A 545 -45.63 9.05 65.21
N GLY A 546 -44.95 8.38 64.29
CA GLY A 546 -45.45 8.21 62.92
C GLY A 546 -44.69 7.12 62.20
N GLU A 547 -45.27 5.92 62.21
CA GLU A 547 -44.84 4.74 61.46
C GLU A 547 -44.71 5.03 59.96
N VAL A 548 -43.59 4.61 59.35
CA VAL A 548 -43.62 3.66 58.23
C VAL A 548 -42.29 2.93 58.10
N ASP A 549 -42.43 1.62 58.19
CA ASP A 549 -41.53 0.53 57.84
C ASP A 549 -41.12 0.62 56.36
N ASP A 550 -39.82 0.55 56.04
CA ASP A 550 -39.29 -0.56 55.26
C ASP A 550 -37.76 -0.50 55.19
N CYS A 551 -37.16 -1.68 55.39
CA CYS A 551 -35.73 -1.91 55.36
C CYS A 551 -35.24 -1.99 53.91
N ASP A 552 -34.13 -1.32 53.58
CA ASP A 552 -33.25 -1.79 52.50
C ASP A 552 -31.80 -1.32 52.69
N TYR A 553 -30.94 -2.32 52.88
CA TYR A 553 -29.50 -2.41 52.65
C TYR A 553 -28.70 -1.11 52.48
N VAL A 554 -28.00 -0.71 53.54
CA VAL A 554 -26.84 0.19 53.45
C VAL A 554 -25.64 -0.67 53.04
N ASP A 555 -25.26 -0.60 51.76
CA ASP A 555 -24.03 -1.20 51.24
C ASP A 555 -22.84 -0.51 51.92
N SER A 556 -22.31 -1.14 52.96
CA SER A 556 -21.16 -0.68 53.71
C SER A 556 -19.91 -1.13 52.96
N ASP A 557 -19.45 -0.30 52.03
CA ASP A 557 -18.20 -0.50 51.29
C ASP A 557 -17.04 -0.60 52.32
N PRO A 558 -16.19 -1.64 52.28
CA PRO A 558 -15.08 -1.75 53.21
C PRO A 558 -14.08 -0.65 52.88
N GLN A 559 -13.84 0.24 53.84
CA GLN A 559 -12.75 1.22 53.80
C GLN A 559 -11.43 0.50 53.47
N ALA A 560 -11.01 0.61 52.22
CA ALA A 560 -9.65 0.29 51.82
C ALA A 560 -8.70 1.24 52.57
N ASP A 561 -7.61 0.70 53.10
CA ASP A 561 -6.54 1.46 53.75
C ASP A 561 -5.96 2.49 52.78
N LEU A 562 -6.51 3.71 52.80
CA LEU A 562 -5.97 4.86 52.08
C LEU A 562 -4.58 5.15 52.64
N SER A 563 -3.59 5.36 51.77
CA SER A 563 -2.27 5.77 52.23
C SER A 563 -2.37 7.13 52.94
N GLY A 564 -1.52 7.40 53.93
CA GLY A 564 -1.58 8.66 54.68
C GLY A 564 -1.52 9.92 53.80
N MET A 565 -0.89 9.85 52.63
CA MET A 565 -0.87 10.95 51.64
C MET A 565 -2.20 11.13 50.91
N GLU A 566 -2.89 10.03 50.65
CA GLU A 566 -4.22 10.02 50.01
C GLU A 566 -5.29 10.52 50.98
N PHE A 567 -5.17 10.20 52.27
CA PHE A 567 -6.01 10.79 53.30
C PHE A 567 -5.75 12.31 53.48
N LEU A 568 -4.49 12.73 53.48
CA LEU A 568 -4.13 14.13 53.77
C LEU A 568 -4.32 15.08 52.60
N LEU A 569 -4.13 14.59 51.37
CA LEU A 569 -4.08 15.42 50.16
C LEU A 569 -5.03 14.94 49.06
N GLY A 570 -5.79 13.85 49.30
CA GLY A 570 -6.72 13.28 48.33
C GLY A 570 -7.70 14.31 47.80
N ASP A 571 -8.31 15.12 48.65
CA ASP A 571 -9.28 16.13 48.22
C ASP A 571 -8.63 17.33 47.49
N LEU A 572 -7.33 17.56 47.72
CA LEU A 572 -6.58 18.66 47.10
C LEU A 572 -6.03 18.29 45.72
N PHE A 573 -5.68 17.02 45.48
CA PHE A 573 -5.16 16.52 44.20
C PHE A 573 -6.19 15.74 43.38
N CYS A 574 -7.23 15.18 44.01
CA CYS A 574 -8.38 14.53 43.37
C CYS A 574 -9.61 15.46 43.34
N SER A 575 -9.40 16.74 42.99
CA SER A 575 -10.49 17.67 42.68
C SER A 575 -10.81 17.69 41.18
N ALA A 576 -10.93 16.50 40.58
CA ALA A 576 -11.72 16.35 39.37
C ALA A 576 -13.02 15.65 39.78
N PRO A 577 -14.21 16.25 39.55
CA PRO A 577 -15.44 15.47 39.63
C PRO A 577 -15.28 14.27 38.69
N LYS A 578 -15.94 13.14 38.97
CA LYS A 578 -16.04 11.99 38.05
C LYS A 578 -16.61 12.45 36.70
N ARG A 579 -15.81 13.14 35.88
CA ARG A 579 -16.09 13.44 34.49
C ARG A 579 -16.07 12.08 33.83
N THR A 580 -17.09 11.82 33.01
CA THR A 580 -17.20 10.64 32.17
C THR A 580 -15.81 10.26 31.61
N ARG A 581 -15.41 8.98 31.71
CA ARG A 581 -14.17 8.39 31.14
C ARG A 581 -13.87 8.83 29.69
N GLN A 582 -14.88 9.36 28.99
CA GLN A 582 -14.78 9.96 27.66
C GLN A 582 -13.89 11.22 27.61
N SER A 583 -13.90 12.06 28.65
CA SER A 583 -13.12 13.32 28.65
C SER A 583 -11.63 13.13 28.89
N SER A 584 -11.21 12.10 29.63
CA SER A 584 -9.80 11.90 30.00
C SER A 584 -8.94 11.38 28.84
N VAL A 585 -9.50 10.55 27.95
CA VAL A 585 -8.78 10.04 26.75
C VAL A 585 -8.55 11.15 25.75
N GLU A 586 -9.57 11.97 25.48
CA GLU A 586 -9.47 13.10 24.56
C GLU A 586 -8.45 14.14 25.05
N GLU A 587 -8.44 14.43 26.35
CA GLU A 587 -7.43 15.31 26.98
C GLU A 587 -6.00 14.74 26.87
N SER A 588 -5.84 13.43 27.03
CA SER A 588 -4.54 12.76 26.86
C SER A 588 -4.05 12.83 25.41
N VAL A 589 -4.94 12.62 24.43
CA VAL A 589 -4.63 12.80 23.01
C VAL A 589 -4.25 14.24 22.72
N ASP A 590 -4.97 15.22 23.28
CA ASP A 590 -4.67 16.64 23.08
C ASP A 590 -3.30 17.03 23.64
N MET A 591 -2.91 16.48 24.78
CA MET A 591 -1.59 16.68 25.36
C MET A 591 -0.48 16.09 24.46
N GLU A 592 -0.63 14.84 24.02
CA GLU A 592 0.32 14.21 23.09
C GLU A 592 0.43 15.00 21.78
N MET A 593 -0.71 15.39 21.20
CA MET A 593 -0.78 16.19 19.97
C MET A 593 -0.08 17.53 20.12
N SER A 594 -0.25 18.21 21.26
CA SER A 594 0.37 19.50 21.52
C SER A 594 1.90 19.39 21.57
N VAL A 595 2.41 18.35 22.26
CA VAL A 595 3.85 18.09 22.34
C VAL A 595 4.40 17.61 20.99
N PHE A 596 3.68 16.75 20.27
CA PHE A 596 4.06 16.23 18.96
C PHE A 596 4.21 17.35 17.93
N ARG A 597 3.29 18.31 17.91
CA ARG A 597 3.37 19.47 16.99
C ARG A 597 4.45 20.47 17.37
N ALA A 598 4.81 20.56 18.65
CA ALA A 598 5.85 21.46 19.13
C ALA A 598 7.26 20.88 18.95
N ASP A 599 7.39 19.56 18.77
CA ASP A 599 8.68 18.91 18.54
C ASP A 599 9.27 19.32 17.18
N LYS A 600 10.61 19.31 17.10
CA LYS A 600 11.29 19.50 15.82
C LYS A 600 11.24 18.18 15.07
N GLY A 601 10.63 18.18 13.89
CA GLY A 601 10.59 17.01 13.01
C GLY A 601 11.94 16.40 12.69
N ALA A 602 11.87 15.24 12.07
CA ALA A 602 13.05 14.57 11.55
C ALA A 602 13.53 15.23 10.25
N SER A 603 14.84 15.15 10.00
CA SER A 603 15.41 15.46 8.69
C SER A 603 14.93 14.44 7.63
N LEU A 604 14.91 14.86 6.36
CA LEU A 604 14.66 13.94 5.25
C LEU A 604 15.65 12.78 5.26
N GLY A 605 15.16 11.56 5.04
CA GLY A 605 15.95 10.32 5.03
C GLY A 605 15.96 9.55 6.36
N VAL A 606 15.36 10.08 7.43
CA VAL A 606 15.15 9.31 8.67
C VAL A 606 14.08 8.25 8.44
N GLU A 607 14.35 7.02 8.87
CA GLU A 607 13.39 5.92 8.80
C GLU A 607 12.28 6.11 9.85
N PRO A 608 10.99 6.28 9.44
CA PRO A 608 9.91 6.60 10.36
C PRO A 608 9.67 5.56 11.44
N LEU A 609 9.80 4.27 11.12
CA LEU A 609 9.53 3.19 12.08
C LEU A 609 10.57 3.18 13.20
N GLN A 610 11.83 3.46 12.87
CA GLN A 610 12.88 3.63 13.87
C GLN A 610 12.63 4.87 14.74
N TRP A 611 12.18 5.97 14.14
CA TRP A 611 11.80 7.16 14.89
C TRP A 611 10.67 6.87 15.87
N TRP A 612 9.59 6.25 15.41
CA TRP A 612 8.46 5.89 16.27
C TRP A 612 8.86 4.87 17.34
N LYS A 613 9.75 3.93 17.05
CA LYS A 613 10.29 3.00 18.07
C LYS A 613 10.92 3.74 19.26
N THR A 614 11.61 4.86 19.01
CA THR A 614 12.20 5.68 20.07
C THR A 614 11.20 6.62 20.76
N LYS A 615 10.13 7.01 20.06
CA LYS A 615 9.15 8.02 20.51
C LYS A 615 7.85 7.42 21.02
N ALA A 616 7.61 6.13 20.85
CA ALA A 616 6.37 5.46 21.22
C ALA A 616 6.06 5.56 22.72
N ALA A 617 7.08 5.54 23.58
CA ALA A 617 6.89 5.73 25.01
C ALA A 617 6.48 7.17 25.38
N GLN A 618 6.86 8.16 24.55
CA GLN A 618 6.49 9.56 24.73
C GLN A 618 5.09 9.86 24.18
N PHE A 619 4.70 9.17 23.10
CA PHE A 619 3.42 9.37 22.42
C PHE A 619 2.66 8.03 22.24
N PRO A 620 2.25 7.35 23.31
CA PRO A 620 1.64 6.02 23.22
C PRO A 620 0.33 6.00 22.41
N LEU A 621 -0.49 7.05 22.50
CA LEU A 621 -1.75 7.12 21.74
C LEU A 621 -1.47 7.37 20.26
N LEU A 622 -0.58 8.31 19.91
CA LEU A 622 -0.22 8.55 18.51
C LEU A 622 0.58 7.39 17.90
N ALA A 623 1.39 6.69 18.69
CA ALA A 623 2.12 5.51 18.27
C ALA A 623 1.17 4.40 17.78
N SER A 624 0.03 4.22 18.45
CA SER A 624 -1.00 3.26 18.01
C SER A 624 -1.59 3.62 16.64
N VAL A 625 -1.77 4.92 16.36
CA VAL A 625 -2.21 5.39 15.03
C VAL A 625 -1.09 5.21 14.00
N ALA A 626 0.15 5.51 14.37
CA ALA A 626 1.32 5.32 13.52
C ALA A 626 1.46 3.86 13.07
N GLN A 627 1.27 2.90 13.97
CA GLN A 627 1.26 1.47 13.63
C GLN A 627 0.16 1.12 12.62
N ALA A 628 -1.02 1.73 12.72
CA ALA A 628 -2.14 1.47 11.85
C ALA A 628 -1.96 2.04 10.43
N TYR A 629 -1.44 3.28 10.33
CA TYR A 629 -1.37 4.02 9.07
C TYR A 629 -0.01 3.92 8.37
N LEU A 630 1.10 3.77 9.08
CA LEU A 630 2.44 3.59 8.47
C LEU A 630 2.66 2.17 7.95
N ALA A 631 1.81 1.21 8.36
CA ALA A 631 1.77 -0.12 7.78
C ALA A 631 1.16 -0.13 6.37
N ALA A 632 0.51 0.95 5.95
CA ALA A 632 -0.09 1.02 4.62
C ALA A 632 1.00 1.26 3.55
N PRO A 633 1.04 0.43 2.49
CA PRO A 633 1.94 0.69 1.38
C PRO A 633 1.38 1.79 0.46
N ALA A 634 2.24 2.37 -0.38
CA ALA A 634 1.86 3.27 -1.48
C ALA A 634 1.65 2.52 -2.81
N VAL A 635 2.18 1.29 -2.91
CA VAL A 635 2.07 0.44 -4.11
C VAL A 635 1.61 -0.96 -3.72
N ALA A 636 0.94 -1.66 -4.64
CA ALA A 636 0.41 -2.98 -4.36
C ALA A 636 1.48 -4.07 -4.50
N GLY A 637 1.52 -5.02 -3.55
CA GLY A 637 2.34 -6.21 -3.62
C GLY A 637 3.81 -5.92 -3.93
N ASN A 638 4.33 -6.53 -5.01
CA ASN A 638 5.72 -6.38 -5.43
C ASN A 638 5.94 -5.32 -6.52
N ALA A 639 4.95 -4.47 -6.82
CA ALA A 639 5.03 -3.51 -7.92
C ALA A 639 6.28 -2.60 -7.84
N ALA A 640 6.73 -2.23 -6.63
CA ALA A 640 7.99 -1.50 -6.43
C ALA A 640 9.23 -2.30 -6.86
N GLN A 641 9.31 -3.58 -6.50
CA GLN A 641 10.44 -4.44 -6.87
C GLN A 641 10.46 -4.70 -8.38
N ASP A 642 9.29 -4.95 -8.96
CA ASP A 642 9.11 -5.15 -10.40
C ASP A 642 9.48 -3.90 -11.21
N PHE A 643 9.33 -2.71 -10.63
CA PHE A 643 9.74 -1.45 -11.24
C PHE A 643 11.27 -1.26 -11.26
N ILE A 644 12.01 -1.75 -10.24
CA ILE A 644 13.49 -1.68 -10.20
C ILE A 644 14.16 -2.79 -11.00
N GLN A 645 13.59 -3.99 -11.01
CA GLN A 645 14.11 -5.10 -11.80
C GLN A 645 13.82 -4.80 -13.28
N GLU A 646 14.64 -3.93 -13.88
CA GLU A 646 14.46 -3.36 -15.22
C GLU A 646 14.41 -4.45 -16.31
N GLY A 647 13.20 -4.95 -16.56
CA GLY A 647 12.83 -5.81 -17.67
C GLY A 647 11.32 -5.98 -17.67
N PRO A 648 10.60 -5.47 -18.69
CA PRO A 648 9.16 -5.69 -18.83
C PRO A 648 8.84 -7.18 -18.71
N GLY A 649 8.05 -7.54 -17.70
CA GLY A 649 7.58 -8.90 -17.51
C GLY A 649 8.63 -9.92 -17.06
N THR A 650 9.73 -9.54 -16.40
CA THR A 650 10.64 -10.54 -15.79
C THR A 650 9.93 -11.38 -14.72
N THR A 651 9.15 -10.73 -13.86
CA THR A 651 8.30 -11.38 -12.86
C THR A 651 7.13 -12.11 -13.50
N ASN A 652 6.38 -11.48 -14.41
CA ASN A 652 5.29 -12.13 -15.14
C ASN A 652 5.78 -13.37 -15.92
N ARG A 653 6.94 -13.30 -16.58
CA ARG A 653 7.54 -14.44 -17.30
C ARG A 653 7.92 -15.58 -16.36
N LYS A 654 8.46 -15.26 -15.17
CA LYS A 654 8.73 -16.27 -14.14
C LYS A 654 7.43 -16.90 -13.64
N ARG A 655 6.40 -16.10 -13.35
CA ARG A 655 5.06 -16.58 -12.94
C ARG A 655 4.40 -17.45 -14.02
N SER A 656 4.59 -17.12 -15.29
CA SER A 656 4.16 -17.92 -16.45
C SER A 656 4.84 -19.28 -16.58
N ASN A 657 5.87 -19.59 -15.79
CA ASN A 657 6.44 -20.93 -15.72
C ASN A 657 5.70 -21.85 -14.74
N ILE A 658 4.76 -21.32 -13.94
CA ILE A 658 4.06 -22.06 -12.90
C ILE A 658 2.66 -22.45 -13.39
N PRO A 659 2.27 -23.73 -13.28
CA PRO A 659 0.91 -24.16 -13.63
C PRO A 659 -0.12 -23.63 -12.63
N PRO A 660 -1.36 -23.31 -13.06
CA PRO A 660 -2.42 -22.74 -12.23
C PRO A 660 -2.68 -23.49 -10.91
N GLU A 661 -2.55 -24.82 -10.91
CA GLU A 661 -2.81 -25.69 -9.76
C GLU A 661 -1.83 -25.49 -8.61
N SER A 662 -0.60 -25.09 -8.92
CA SER A 662 0.48 -24.87 -7.93
C SER A 662 0.82 -23.39 -7.72
N LEU A 663 0.16 -22.49 -8.46
CA LEU A 663 0.48 -21.07 -8.53
C LEU A 663 0.38 -20.38 -7.17
N ASP A 664 -0.77 -20.50 -6.50
CA ASP A 664 -1.00 -19.93 -5.15
C ASP A 664 0.05 -20.44 -4.16
N THR A 665 0.29 -21.75 -4.15
CA THR A 665 1.24 -22.40 -3.25
C THR A 665 2.66 -21.91 -3.45
N ILE A 666 3.16 -21.88 -4.68
CA ILE A 666 4.54 -21.47 -4.98
C ILE A 666 4.73 -19.98 -4.68
N LEU A 667 3.78 -19.13 -5.08
CA LEU A 667 3.86 -17.68 -4.82
C LEU A 667 3.78 -17.37 -3.33
N PHE A 668 2.89 -18.04 -2.59
CA PHE A 668 2.81 -17.90 -1.13
C PHE A 668 4.15 -18.26 -0.46
N LEU A 669 4.72 -19.40 -0.81
CA LEU A 669 5.98 -19.85 -0.22
C LEU A 669 7.16 -18.95 -0.61
N HIS A 670 7.20 -18.51 -1.87
CA HIS A 670 8.24 -17.63 -2.40
C HIS A 670 8.23 -16.26 -1.71
N HIS A 671 7.08 -15.59 -1.68
CA HIS A 671 6.98 -14.23 -1.17
C HIS A 671 7.16 -14.14 0.35
N ASN A 672 6.75 -15.16 1.09
CA ASN A 672 6.95 -15.21 2.55
C ASN A 672 8.28 -15.86 2.97
N GLY A 673 9.11 -16.31 2.02
CA GLY A 673 10.40 -16.94 2.32
C GLY A 673 10.28 -18.27 3.10
N PHE A 674 9.16 -18.98 2.95
CA PHE A 674 8.96 -20.28 3.59
C PHE A 674 9.73 -21.38 2.84
N PHE A 675 11.03 -21.44 3.11
CA PHE A 675 11.92 -22.48 2.59
C PHE A 675 12.03 -23.65 3.56
N THR A 676 12.37 -24.82 3.01
CA THR A 676 12.67 -26.02 3.79
C THR A 676 14.01 -25.81 4.51
N ASN A 677 13.97 -25.39 5.78
CA ASN A 677 15.15 -25.31 6.64
C ASN A 677 15.38 -26.66 7.32
N GLU A 678 16.29 -27.46 6.78
CA GLU A 678 17.14 -28.33 7.58
C GLU A 678 18.59 -27.86 7.38
N SER A 679 18.97 -26.76 8.02
CA SER A 679 20.39 -26.51 8.25
C SER A 679 20.79 -27.38 9.44
N VAL A 680 21.60 -28.39 9.13
CA VAL A 680 22.54 -29.03 10.06
C VAL A 680 23.00 -28.01 11.10
N SER A 681 22.83 -28.37 12.36
CA SER A 681 23.48 -27.75 13.51
C SER A 681 24.98 -27.68 13.25
N ALA A 682 25.45 -26.54 12.74
CA ALA A 682 26.82 -26.12 12.93
C ALA A 682 26.80 -25.29 14.21
N SER A 683 27.34 -25.88 15.28
CA SER A 683 27.71 -25.19 16.51
C SER A 683 28.51 -23.92 16.20
N PRO A 684 28.36 -22.85 16.99
CA PRO A 684 29.28 -21.73 16.94
C PRO A 684 30.62 -22.20 17.51
N GLN A 685 31.67 -22.19 16.70
CA GLN A 685 33.03 -22.12 17.20
C GLN A 685 33.63 -20.79 16.78
N GLU A 686 33.90 -20.00 17.83
CA GLU A 686 34.83 -18.88 18.04
C GLU A 686 35.08 -17.85 16.93
#